data_AF-F8C5E9-F1
#
_entry.id   AF-F8C5E9-F1
#
_cell.length_a   1.000
_cell.length_b   1.000
_cell.length_c   1.000
_cell.angle_alpha   90.00
_cell.angle_beta   90.00
_cell.angle_gamma   90.00
#
_symmetry.space_group_name_H-M   'P 1'
#
loop_
_entity.id
_entity.type
_entity.pdbx_description
1 polymer ?
#
loop_
_entity_poly.entity_id
_entity_poly.type
_entity_poly.pdbx_seq_one_letter_code
_entity_poly.pdbx_strand_id
1 'polypeptide(L)'
;MEGLVIEAKIKRIAIVDVILPKIENKTFVLLRNIFLVLSFTLLTAISAQLKIEIGPVPITGQTFAVLLCGALLGAKRGFLSQFFYLLEGLAGIPWFAGGGGISFLVSPSFGYIIGFVLAAFVVGFLCERGFDRRITTAILAMLVGNILIYAPGLLWLARFVGWEKVLAFGLYPFIIGDILKLLLAASILPLGWRLLKRKYSVLFLILFLICTHQSAFSSEKPLYTLENEESVYTLEEVKVVSPAKGADLEKISQEVKVVKKEELSEFGLKKVFSALELKERGTFGVQADLSIRGTSFEQNLVVLEGIRISDPQTGHHLMKLPLEEDILESLEILSGGASAIYGPGGFGGAINFNLEPSTKGYKILAEYGSYDYQHIFGNFGFSTSEIPFNLVFSQKKSNGFIWNRDFDIRTFNLYSKDDKKTLFYGFQEKDFGARNFYITKYDTEWESTKTHLFLVKKNIYKNNWFLEPTLLYRINYDLYLLDRKNPDFYKNTHKSQVFRLNFPLRYERTYMDYLLGVEVSYETLESSRLGDHLRQSTGFYFWLYPKISLRFFPSFGIRYDVITQNKDIFTYNLGFAYLLKEDLKLRSSFSFSYRIPSFTEFYYDSPTIKGNPSLSPEKAYNISVGFDYYKNKINFSGTGFYRYGKDIIDWIKKENIIQAQNIEILKTVGFTLDSNIIFKNFKPFISYTYLNQIAEKLPSARYSGSYLRHNFILGIIYNLPWHWEFFGSLNYREYYKRDKIFLVDLKIKKKFGKNLTYSFWIKNLLDEDYKEIGEVKAPPQWIGINLEIRF
;
A
#
# COMPACT_ATOMS: atom_id res chain seq x y z
N MET A 1 -58.69 7.30 22.54
CA MET A 1 -57.95 6.06 22.86
C MET A 1 -56.75 5.79 21.94
N GLU A 2 -56.66 6.40 20.75
CA GLU A 2 -55.53 6.17 19.81
C GLU A 2 -54.19 6.80 20.23
N GLY A 3 -54.19 7.90 20.98
CA GLY A 3 -52.96 8.53 21.49
C GLY A 3 -52.18 7.69 22.51
N LEU A 4 -52.88 6.91 23.36
CA LEU A 4 -52.29 5.99 24.32
C LEU A 4 -51.71 4.73 23.66
N VAL A 5 -52.24 4.33 22.49
CA VAL A 5 -51.75 3.18 21.71
C VAL A 5 -50.44 3.51 20.97
N ILE A 6 -50.23 4.78 20.58
CA ILE A 6 -49.03 5.25 19.90
C ILE A 6 -47.84 5.39 20.88
N GLU A 7 -48.06 5.85 22.11
CA GLU A 7 -47.01 5.85 23.15
C GLU A 7 -46.62 4.44 23.63
N ALA A 8 -47.53 3.47 23.55
CA ALA A 8 -47.25 2.07 23.88
C ALA A 8 -46.41 1.35 22.81
N LYS A 9 -46.54 1.72 21.52
CA LYS A 9 -45.82 1.09 20.40
C LYS A 9 -44.36 1.52 20.25
N ILE A 10 -43.96 2.64 20.86
CA ILE A 10 -42.57 3.16 20.84
C ILE A 10 -41.71 2.53 21.96
N LYS A 11 -42.30 1.79 22.90
CA LYS A 11 -41.63 1.25 24.11
C LYS A 11 -41.00 -0.16 23.96
N ARG A 12 -40.92 -0.73 22.75
CA ARG A 12 -40.33 -2.06 22.48
C ARG A 12 -39.60 -2.13 21.13
N ILE A 13 -38.64 -1.25 20.89
CA ILE A 13 -37.92 -1.19 19.61
C ILE A 13 -36.42 -1.12 19.88
N ALA A 14 -35.65 -2.04 19.27
CA ALA A 14 -34.20 -2.01 19.30
C ALA A 14 -33.68 -0.88 18.38
N ILE A 15 -32.52 -0.30 18.71
CA ILE A 15 -31.99 0.83 17.93
C ILE A 15 -31.76 0.49 16.45
N VAL A 16 -31.40 -0.76 16.14
CA VAL A 16 -31.22 -1.22 14.75
C VAL A 16 -32.50 -1.14 13.92
N ASP A 17 -33.67 -1.33 14.54
CA ASP A 17 -34.97 -1.21 13.85
C ASP A 17 -35.41 0.23 13.62
N VAL A 18 -34.75 1.19 14.28
CA VAL A 18 -34.94 2.62 14.04
C VAL A 18 -33.99 3.14 12.98
N ILE A 19 -32.77 2.57 12.89
CA ILE A 19 -31.76 2.95 11.91
C ILE A 19 -32.07 2.36 10.54
N LEU A 20 -32.51 1.09 10.49
CA LEU A 20 -32.73 0.40 9.23
C LEU A 20 -34.13 0.70 8.66
N PRO A 21 -34.26 0.86 7.33
CA PRO A 21 -35.54 1.11 6.70
C PRO A 21 -36.53 -0.02 6.98
N LYS A 22 -37.81 0.33 7.11
CA LYS A 22 -38.89 -0.65 7.18
C LYS A 22 -39.01 -1.33 5.82
N ILE A 23 -38.86 -2.65 5.81
CA ILE A 23 -38.98 -3.48 4.62
C ILE A 23 -40.31 -4.22 4.73
N GLU A 24 -41.16 -4.12 3.71
CA GLU A 24 -42.47 -4.78 3.68
C GLU A 24 -42.38 -6.24 3.22
N ASN A 25 -41.39 -6.54 2.37
CA ASN A 25 -41.16 -7.89 1.85
C ASN A 25 -40.57 -8.83 2.92
N LYS A 26 -41.32 -9.88 3.26
CA LYS A 26 -40.97 -10.86 4.30
C LYS A 26 -39.62 -11.56 4.06
N THR A 27 -39.25 -11.83 2.81
CA THR A 27 -37.99 -12.49 2.46
C THR A 27 -36.80 -11.59 2.75
N PHE A 28 -36.88 -10.31 2.39
CA PHE A 28 -35.82 -9.34 2.68
C PHE A 28 -35.70 -9.03 4.18
N VAL A 29 -36.81 -9.03 4.92
CA VAL A 29 -36.79 -8.94 6.38
C VAL A 29 -36.05 -10.13 7.01
N LEU A 30 -36.30 -11.35 6.50
CA LEU A 30 -35.61 -12.56 6.94
C LEU A 30 -34.10 -12.49 6.65
N LEU A 31 -33.72 -12.16 5.41
CA LEU A 31 -32.32 -12.03 5.00
C LEU A 31 -31.57 -10.96 5.82
N ARG A 32 -32.20 -9.82 6.07
CA ARG A 32 -31.65 -8.77 6.95
C ARG A 32 -31.40 -9.29 8.35
N ASN A 33 -32.35 -10.03 8.94
CA ASN A 33 -32.20 -10.57 10.28
C ASN A 33 -31.09 -11.62 10.35
N ILE A 34 -30.99 -12.50 9.34
CA ILE A 34 -29.88 -13.47 9.22
C ILE A 34 -28.54 -12.73 9.15
N PHE A 35 -28.43 -11.73 8.28
CA PHE A 35 -27.19 -10.96 8.14
C PHE A 35 -26.79 -10.25 9.43
N LEU A 36 -27.73 -9.61 10.13
CA LEU A 36 -27.46 -8.95 11.41
C LEU A 36 -26.99 -9.93 12.49
N VAL A 37 -27.65 -11.09 12.59
CA VAL A 37 -27.28 -12.15 13.52
C VAL A 37 -25.86 -12.64 13.25
N LEU A 38 -25.55 -13.01 12.00
CA LEU A 38 -24.22 -13.50 11.61
C LEU A 38 -23.12 -12.44 11.76
N SER A 39 -23.42 -11.17 11.46
CA SER A 39 -22.44 -10.08 11.61
C SER A 39 -22.02 -9.88 13.07
N PHE A 40 -22.96 -9.97 14.02
CA PHE A 40 -22.66 -9.86 15.44
C PHE A 40 -22.07 -11.15 16.03
N THR A 41 -22.38 -12.31 15.44
CA THR A 41 -21.70 -13.57 15.75
C THR A 41 -20.22 -13.46 15.40
N LEU A 42 -19.91 -12.95 14.19
CA LEU A 42 -18.54 -12.66 13.75
C LEU A 42 -17.85 -11.62 14.64
N LEU A 43 -18.56 -10.57 15.08
CA LEU A 43 -18.02 -9.56 15.98
C LEU A 43 -17.57 -10.16 17.32
N THR A 44 -18.41 -10.98 17.96
CA THR A 44 -18.07 -11.71 19.18
C THR A 44 -16.84 -12.58 18.95
N ALA A 45 -16.78 -13.25 17.80
CA ALA A 45 -15.74 -14.19 17.48
C ALA A 45 -14.37 -13.55 17.19
N ILE A 46 -14.34 -12.40 16.48
CA ILE A 46 -13.13 -11.59 16.32
C ILE A 46 -12.68 -11.04 17.69
N SER A 47 -13.63 -10.64 18.53
CA SER A 47 -13.35 -10.11 19.86
C SER A 47 -12.84 -11.20 20.83
N ALA A 48 -13.10 -12.48 20.56
CA ALA A 48 -12.51 -13.62 21.26
C ALA A 48 -11.01 -13.79 21.00
N GLN A 49 -10.54 -13.35 19.82
CA GLN A 49 -9.13 -13.44 19.44
C GLN A 49 -8.28 -12.33 20.08
N LEU A 50 -8.90 -11.23 20.51
CA LEU A 50 -8.28 -10.19 21.32
C LEU A 50 -8.21 -10.66 22.78
N LYS A 51 -7.27 -11.57 23.09
CA LYS A 51 -7.13 -12.19 24.40
C LYS A 51 -5.77 -11.94 25.06
N ILE A 52 -5.77 -11.88 26.39
CA ILE A 52 -4.59 -11.91 27.25
C ILE A 52 -4.72 -13.15 28.13
N GLU A 53 -3.76 -14.07 28.02
CA GLU A 53 -3.79 -15.33 28.75
C GLU A 53 -3.31 -15.11 30.19
N ILE A 54 -4.24 -15.18 31.14
CA ILE A 54 -3.96 -15.05 32.58
C ILE A 54 -4.67 -16.14 33.36
N GLY A 55 -3.93 -17.22 33.66
CA GLY A 55 -4.50 -18.38 34.35
C GLY A 55 -5.53 -19.14 33.50
N PRO A 56 -6.50 -19.84 34.12
CA PRO A 56 -7.37 -20.80 33.42
C PRO A 56 -8.45 -20.16 32.54
N VAL A 57 -8.73 -18.87 32.71
CA VAL A 57 -9.71 -18.13 31.91
C VAL A 57 -9.03 -16.88 31.34
N PRO A 58 -8.91 -16.74 30.00
CA PRO A 58 -8.25 -15.58 29.41
C PRO A 58 -9.12 -14.32 29.49
N ILE A 59 -8.51 -13.15 29.65
CA ILE A 59 -9.20 -11.87 29.48
C ILE A 59 -9.41 -11.64 28.00
N THR A 60 -10.67 -11.48 27.56
CA THR A 60 -11.00 -11.26 26.15
C THR A 60 -11.82 -9.99 25.92
N GLY A 61 -11.95 -9.58 24.66
CA GLY A 61 -12.89 -8.54 24.23
C GLY A 61 -14.35 -8.99 24.15
N GLN A 62 -14.66 -10.26 24.40
CA GLN A 62 -15.98 -10.86 24.10
C GLN A 62 -17.12 -10.25 24.93
N THR A 63 -16.88 -9.99 26.22
CA THR A 63 -17.91 -9.42 27.12
C THR A 63 -18.47 -8.11 26.58
N PHE A 64 -17.63 -7.27 25.96
CA PHE A 64 -18.07 -6.05 25.30
C PHE A 64 -18.97 -6.32 24.08
N ALA A 65 -18.54 -7.21 23.19
CA ALA A 65 -19.28 -7.55 21.98
C ALA A 65 -20.66 -8.17 22.29
N VAL A 66 -20.74 -9.04 23.30
CA VAL A 66 -21.96 -9.71 23.75
C VAL A 66 -22.99 -8.71 24.28
N LEU A 67 -22.55 -7.82 25.17
CA LEU A 67 -23.39 -6.79 25.76
C LEU A 67 -23.90 -5.80 24.69
N LEU A 68 -23.01 -5.39 23.78
CA LEU A 68 -23.35 -4.53 22.65
C LEU A 68 -24.32 -5.21 21.67
N CYS A 69 -24.14 -6.52 21.42
CA CYS A 69 -25.03 -7.32 20.59
C CYS A 69 -26.46 -7.31 21.12
N GLY A 70 -26.64 -7.58 22.41
CA GLY A 70 -27.95 -7.50 23.06
C GLY A 70 -28.56 -6.11 22.92
N ALA A 71 -27.80 -5.07 23.27
CA ALA A 71 -28.28 -3.70 23.27
C ALA A 71 -28.67 -3.18 21.87
N LEU A 72 -27.92 -3.55 20.82
CA LEU A 72 -28.15 -3.05 19.46
C LEU A 72 -29.21 -3.86 18.71
N LEU A 73 -29.18 -5.19 18.82
CA LEU A 73 -30.06 -6.07 18.06
C LEU A 73 -31.41 -6.36 18.76
N GLY A 74 -31.51 -6.09 20.06
CA GLY A 74 -32.68 -6.47 20.85
C GLY A 74 -32.65 -7.96 21.27
N ALA A 75 -33.63 -8.36 22.08
CA ALA A 75 -33.59 -9.60 22.85
C ALA A 75 -33.48 -10.85 21.96
N LYS A 76 -34.34 -10.95 20.93
CA LYS A 76 -34.41 -12.15 20.08
C LYS A 76 -33.18 -12.32 19.19
N ARG A 77 -32.75 -11.24 18.51
CA ARG A 77 -31.59 -11.29 17.60
C ARG A 77 -30.27 -11.36 18.36
N GLY A 78 -30.19 -10.68 19.52
CA GLY A 78 -29.05 -10.80 20.42
C GLY A 78 -28.87 -12.22 20.94
N PHE A 79 -29.95 -12.86 21.39
CA PHE A 79 -29.97 -14.28 21.75
C PHE A 79 -29.49 -15.16 20.59
N LEU A 80 -30.10 -15.03 19.42
CA LEU A 80 -29.75 -15.86 18.26
C LEU A 80 -28.28 -15.70 17.87
N SER A 81 -27.74 -14.48 17.89
CA SER A 81 -26.34 -14.23 17.54
C SER A 81 -25.36 -14.95 18.48
N GLN A 82 -25.57 -14.85 19.80
CA GLN A 82 -24.71 -15.53 20.76
C GLN A 82 -24.95 -17.05 20.78
N PHE A 83 -26.17 -17.48 20.45
CA PHE A 83 -26.48 -18.90 20.29
C PHE A 83 -25.79 -19.49 19.05
N PHE A 84 -25.77 -18.79 17.91
CA PHE A 84 -24.99 -19.19 16.74
C PHE A 84 -23.49 -19.22 17.03
N TYR A 85 -22.97 -18.22 17.75
CA TYR A 85 -21.57 -18.22 18.20
C TYR A 85 -21.21 -19.47 19.01
N LEU A 86 -22.09 -19.86 19.95
CA LEU A 86 -21.94 -21.09 20.73
C LEU A 86 -21.97 -22.35 19.83
N LEU A 87 -22.95 -22.46 18.93
CA LEU A 87 -23.09 -23.62 18.04
C LEU A 87 -21.92 -23.77 17.07
N GLU A 88 -21.50 -22.69 16.42
CA GLU A 88 -20.38 -22.66 15.49
C GLU A 88 -19.07 -23.04 16.17
N GLY A 89 -18.84 -22.51 17.38
CA GLY A 89 -17.68 -22.87 18.18
C GLY A 89 -17.69 -24.33 18.60
N LEU A 90 -18.83 -24.91 18.99
CA LEU A 90 -18.94 -26.34 19.31
C LEU A 90 -18.85 -27.25 18.06
N ALA A 91 -19.29 -26.76 16.89
CA ALA A 91 -19.21 -27.47 15.61
C ALA A 91 -17.77 -27.63 15.08
N GLY A 92 -16.77 -27.05 15.76
CA GLY A 92 -15.35 -27.21 15.42
C GLY A 92 -14.71 -25.97 14.80
N ILE A 93 -15.46 -24.89 14.59
CA ILE A 93 -14.86 -23.65 14.11
C ILE A 93 -14.08 -23.01 15.29
N PRO A 94 -12.80 -22.65 15.13
CA PRO A 94 -11.94 -22.22 16.24
C PRO A 94 -12.20 -20.76 16.67
N TRP A 95 -13.47 -20.42 16.91
CA TRP A 95 -13.93 -19.08 17.25
C TRP A 95 -13.78 -18.74 18.74
N PHE A 96 -13.77 -19.73 19.64
CA PHE A 96 -13.61 -19.48 21.07
C PHE A 96 -12.16 -19.08 21.38
N ALA A 97 -11.97 -18.34 22.49
CA ALA A 97 -10.65 -17.86 22.91
C ALA A 97 -9.62 -18.99 23.12
N GLY A 98 -10.08 -20.22 23.40
CA GLY A 98 -9.24 -21.40 23.56
C GLY A 98 -9.34 -22.41 22.40
N GLY A 99 -9.83 -22.01 21.22
CA GLY A 99 -10.01 -22.88 20.05
C GLY A 99 -11.48 -23.15 19.73
N GLY A 100 -11.84 -24.39 19.40
CA GLY A 100 -13.20 -24.79 19.04
C GLY A 100 -13.36 -26.31 19.10
N GLY A 101 -14.58 -26.77 18.88
CA GLY A 101 -14.97 -28.18 18.91
C GLY A 101 -15.66 -28.61 20.20
N ILE A 102 -16.19 -29.83 20.18
CA ILE A 102 -16.97 -30.39 21.29
C ILE A 102 -16.14 -30.57 22.57
N SER A 103 -14.82 -30.72 22.45
CA SER A 103 -13.89 -30.76 23.58
C SER A 103 -13.90 -29.48 24.40
N PHE A 104 -14.38 -28.37 23.84
CA PHE A 104 -14.51 -27.12 24.58
C PHE A 104 -15.57 -27.19 25.69
N LEU A 105 -16.47 -28.18 25.69
CA LEU A 105 -17.41 -28.41 26.79
C LEU A 105 -16.71 -28.64 28.13
N VAL A 106 -15.49 -29.20 28.13
CA VAL A 106 -14.69 -29.40 29.35
C VAL A 106 -13.70 -28.25 29.62
N SER A 107 -13.80 -27.14 28.89
CA SER A 107 -12.98 -25.96 29.13
C SER A 107 -13.42 -25.20 30.39
N PRO A 108 -12.47 -24.67 31.20
CA PRO A 108 -12.79 -23.82 32.35
C PRO A 108 -13.61 -22.57 32.00
N SER A 109 -13.53 -22.07 30.76
CA SER A 109 -14.24 -20.86 30.32
C SER A 109 -15.64 -21.12 29.74
N PHE A 110 -16.07 -22.39 29.59
CA PHE A 110 -17.30 -22.72 28.87
C PHE A 110 -18.56 -22.11 29.52
N GLY A 111 -18.64 -22.10 30.86
CA GLY A 111 -19.77 -21.51 31.59
C GLY A 111 -20.01 -20.03 31.26
N TYR A 112 -18.96 -19.28 30.90
CA TYR A 112 -19.09 -17.87 30.51
C TYR A 112 -19.77 -17.73 29.14
N ILE A 113 -19.56 -18.66 28.22
CA ILE A 113 -20.20 -18.67 26.90
C ILE A 113 -21.69 -18.96 27.03
N ILE A 114 -22.09 -19.84 27.94
CA ILE A 114 -23.52 -20.02 28.30
C ILE A 114 -24.09 -18.71 28.84
N GLY A 115 -23.34 -18.03 29.70
CA GLY A 115 -23.68 -16.70 30.20
C GLY A 115 -23.84 -15.64 29.11
N PHE A 116 -23.08 -15.72 28.00
CA PHE A 116 -23.21 -14.77 26.88
C PHE A 116 -24.60 -14.81 26.22
N VAL A 117 -25.15 -16.01 26.06
CA VAL A 117 -26.49 -16.21 25.48
C VAL A 117 -27.57 -15.55 26.35
N LEU A 118 -27.48 -15.76 27.68
CA LEU A 118 -28.40 -15.17 28.65
C LEU A 118 -28.25 -13.65 28.72
N ALA A 119 -27.00 -13.16 28.76
CA ALA A 119 -26.70 -11.74 28.85
C ALA A 119 -27.21 -10.97 27.62
N ALA A 120 -26.96 -11.46 26.40
CA ALA A 120 -27.44 -10.80 25.19
C ALA A 120 -28.98 -10.73 25.12
N PHE A 121 -29.68 -11.78 25.57
CA PHE A 121 -31.14 -11.79 25.65
C PHE A 121 -31.66 -10.75 26.65
N VAL A 122 -31.16 -10.77 27.88
CA VAL A 122 -31.67 -9.90 28.96
C VAL A 122 -31.30 -8.44 28.74
N VAL A 123 -30.07 -8.16 28.29
CA VAL A 123 -29.66 -6.79 27.93
C VAL A 123 -30.53 -6.28 26.79
N GLY A 124 -30.75 -7.08 25.74
CA GLY A 124 -31.64 -6.68 24.65
C GLY A 124 -33.09 -6.44 25.12
N PHE A 125 -33.60 -7.25 26.04
CA PHE A 125 -34.94 -7.09 26.61
C PHE A 125 -35.10 -5.80 27.42
N LEU A 126 -34.06 -5.40 28.15
CA LEU A 126 -34.02 -4.14 28.91
C LEU A 126 -33.87 -2.93 27.97
N CYS A 127 -32.98 -3.01 26.97
CA CYS A 127 -32.76 -1.96 26.00
C CYS A 127 -34.00 -1.71 25.12
N GLU A 128 -34.73 -2.76 24.71
CA GLU A 128 -36.02 -2.60 24.03
C GLU A 128 -37.03 -1.77 24.84
N ARG A 129 -36.95 -1.83 26.19
CA ARG A 129 -37.78 -1.04 27.12
C ARG A 129 -37.21 0.35 27.43
N GLY A 130 -36.16 0.76 26.73
CA GLY A 130 -35.59 2.10 26.83
C GLY A 130 -34.49 2.25 27.88
N PHE A 131 -33.91 1.15 28.38
CA PHE A 131 -32.75 1.26 29.26
C PHE A 131 -31.51 1.81 28.53
N ASP A 132 -31.49 1.77 27.21
CA ASP A 132 -30.44 2.34 26.36
C ASP A 132 -30.55 3.87 26.13
N ARG A 133 -31.56 4.53 26.70
CA ARG A 133 -31.86 5.96 26.45
C ARG A 133 -31.15 6.93 27.38
N ARG A 134 -30.71 6.47 28.55
CA ARG A 134 -29.96 7.25 29.53
C ARG A 134 -28.72 6.45 29.92
N ILE A 135 -27.62 7.16 30.17
CA ILE A 135 -26.34 6.52 30.54
C ILE A 135 -26.53 5.65 31.80
N THR A 136 -27.26 6.15 32.80
CA THR A 136 -27.51 5.43 34.07
C THR A 136 -28.29 4.12 33.88
N THR A 137 -29.35 4.13 33.07
CA THR A 137 -30.14 2.93 32.79
C THR A 137 -29.38 1.96 31.88
N ALA A 138 -28.51 2.46 31.00
CA ALA A 138 -27.69 1.63 30.14
C ALA A 138 -26.62 0.92 30.98
N ILE A 139 -25.98 1.63 31.91
CA ILE A 139 -25.07 1.05 32.92
C ILE A 139 -25.78 -0.08 33.67
N LEU A 140 -27.01 0.15 34.16
CA LEU A 140 -27.77 -0.86 34.89
C LEU A 140 -28.06 -2.11 34.04
N ALA A 141 -28.49 -1.94 32.79
CA ALA A 141 -28.72 -3.06 31.88
C ALA A 141 -27.44 -3.88 31.63
N MET A 142 -26.32 -3.21 31.44
CA MET A 142 -25.02 -3.86 31.22
C MET A 142 -24.48 -4.55 32.48
N LEU A 143 -24.73 -3.99 33.68
CA LEU A 143 -24.39 -4.62 34.95
C LEU A 143 -25.15 -5.94 35.14
N VAL A 144 -26.46 -5.93 34.85
CA VAL A 144 -27.27 -7.16 34.85
C VAL A 144 -26.73 -8.17 33.83
N GLY A 145 -26.35 -7.70 32.64
CA GLY A 145 -25.68 -8.53 31.63
C GLY A 145 -24.42 -9.20 32.16
N ASN A 146 -23.51 -8.45 32.80
CA ASN A 146 -22.29 -9.01 33.39
C ASN A 146 -22.59 -10.03 34.49
N ILE A 147 -23.57 -9.78 35.37
CA ILE A 147 -23.97 -10.77 36.39
C ILE A 147 -24.40 -12.08 35.73
N LEU A 148 -25.14 -12.02 34.62
CA LEU A 148 -25.57 -13.20 33.87
C LEU A 148 -24.44 -13.90 33.12
N ILE A 149 -23.34 -13.21 32.83
CA ILE A 149 -22.11 -13.81 32.31
C ILE A 149 -21.36 -14.54 33.44
N TYR A 150 -21.18 -13.87 34.57
CA TYR A 150 -20.40 -14.40 35.70
C TYR A 150 -21.09 -15.52 36.45
N ALA A 151 -22.40 -15.50 36.62
CA ALA A 151 -23.11 -16.52 37.40
C ALA A 151 -22.86 -17.95 36.87
N PRO A 152 -23.17 -18.30 35.60
CA PRO A 152 -22.86 -19.61 35.05
C PRO A 152 -21.34 -19.82 34.85
N GLY A 153 -20.58 -18.76 34.57
CA GLY A 153 -19.11 -18.82 34.42
C GLY A 153 -18.39 -19.29 35.68
N LEU A 154 -18.69 -18.66 36.83
CA LEU A 154 -18.09 -18.97 38.12
C LEU A 154 -18.57 -20.32 38.65
N LEU A 155 -19.87 -20.64 38.50
CA LEU A 155 -20.41 -21.96 38.86
C LEU A 155 -19.72 -23.10 38.09
N TRP A 156 -19.41 -22.88 36.81
CA TRP A 156 -18.68 -23.83 35.99
C TRP A 156 -17.21 -23.92 36.39
N LEU A 157 -16.54 -22.77 36.55
CA LEU A 157 -15.12 -22.68 36.91
C LEU A 157 -14.82 -23.30 38.27
N ALA A 158 -15.73 -23.21 39.24
CA ALA A 158 -15.58 -23.81 40.58
C ALA A 158 -15.27 -25.31 40.54
N ARG A 159 -15.71 -26.03 39.50
CA ARG A 159 -15.41 -27.45 39.29
C ARG A 159 -13.95 -27.74 38.94
N PHE A 160 -13.21 -26.74 38.46
CA PHE A 160 -11.83 -26.86 38.01
C PHE A 160 -10.82 -26.31 39.02
N VAL A 161 -11.15 -25.20 39.69
CA VAL A 161 -10.22 -24.50 40.60
C VAL A 161 -10.62 -24.55 42.08
N GLY A 162 -11.81 -25.07 42.39
CA GLY A 162 -12.38 -25.08 43.74
C GLY A 162 -13.01 -23.74 44.16
N TRP A 163 -13.93 -23.79 45.12
CA TRP A 163 -14.70 -22.62 45.58
C TRP A 163 -13.86 -21.51 46.22
N GLU A 164 -12.77 -21.88 46.88
CA GLU A 164 -11.88 -20.91 47.54
C GLU A 164 -11.13 -20.01 46.55
N LYS A 165 -10.83 -20.53 45.34
CA LYS A 165 -10.00 -19.84 44.33
C LYS A 165 -10.82 -19.27 43.16
N VAL A 166 -12.11 -19.58 43.10
CA VAL A 166 -12.97 -19.25 41.94
C VAL A 166 -13.06 -17.73 41.68
N LEU A 167 -13.12 -16.91 42.73
CA LEU A 167 -13.20 -15.45 42.58
C LEU A 167 -11.86 -14.85 42.14
N ALA A 168 -10.74 -15.39 42.65
CA ALA A 168 -9.40 -14.95 42.32
C ALA A 168 -9.06 -15.21 40.85
N PHE A 169 -9.48 -16.35 40.29
CA PHE A 169 -9.22 -16.70 38.88
C PHE A 169 -10.34 -16.34 37.91
N GLY A 170 -11.57 -16.16 38.39
CA GLY A 170 -12.76 -16.04 37.53
C GLY A 170 -13.50 -14.71 37.59
N LEU A 171 -13.17 -13.83 38.54
CA LEU A 171 -13.86 -12.55 38.71
C LEU A 171 -12.89 -11.37 38.84
N TYR A 172 -12.02 -11.37 39.85
CA TYR A 172 -11.20 -10.20 40.19
C TYR A 172 -10.33 -9.65 39.03
N PRO A 173 -9.68 -10.48 38.19
CA PRO A 173 -8.86 -9.98 37.10
C PRO A 173 -9.65 -9.24 36.01
N PHE A 174 -10.96 -9.49 35.92
CA PHE A 174 -11.81 -9.01 34.83
C PHE A 174 -12.60 -7.75 35.19
N ILE A 175 -12.76 -7.44 36.49
CA ILE A 175 -13.60 -6.32 36.98
C ILE A 175 -13.21 -4.99 36.33
N ILE A 176 -11.92 -4.65 36.31
CA ILE A 176 -11.45 -3.36 35.77
C ILE A 176 -11.77 -3.26 34.28
N GLY A 177 -11.45 -4.30 33.52
CA GLY A 177 -11.72 -4.36 32.08
C GLY A 177 -13.21 -4.28 31.77
N ASP A 178 -14.05 -4.96 32.54
CA ASP A 178 -15.49 -4.96 32.33
C ASP A 178 -16.16 -3.64 32.72
N ILE A 179 -15.69 -2.95 33.77
CA ILE A 179 -16.15 -1.59 34.09
C ILE A 179 -15.85 -0.64 32.93
N LEU A 180 -14.63 -0.68 32.37
CA LEU A 180 -14.26 0.18 31.24
C LEU A 180 -15.10 -0.11 30.00
N LYS A 181 -15.26 -1.39 29.64
CA LYS A 181 -16.09 -1.83 28.51
C LYS A 181 -17.55 -1.43 28.69
N LEU A 182 -18.07 -1.56 29.91
CA LEU A 182 -19.44 -1.21 30.26
C LEU A 182 -19.68 0.29 30.13
N LEU A 183 -18.78 1.14 30.66
CA LEU A 183 -18.88 2.59 30.54
C LEU A 183 -18.80 3.04 29.08
N LEU A 184 -17.95 2.40 28.28
CA LEU A 184 -17.85 2.65 26.84
C LEU A 184 -19.17 2.32 26.13
N ALA A 185 -19.71 1.12 26.34
CA ALA A 185 -20.98 0.69 25.73
C ALA A 185 -22.16 1.57 26.18
N ALA A 186 -22.24 1.90 27.47
CA ALA A 186 -23.30 2.74 28.03
C ALA A 186 -23.22 4.21 27.61
N SER A 187 -22.06 4.69 27.13
CA SER A 187 -21.90 6.04 26.57
C SER A 187 -22.33 6.12 25.11
N ILE A 188 -22.08 5.06 24.32
CA ILE A 188 -22.39 4.99 22.89
C ILE A 188 -23.91 4.94 22.64
N LEU A 189 -24.66 4.16 23.42
CA LEU A 189 -26.08 3.91 23.17
C LEU A 189 -26.98 5.15 23.29
N PRO A 190 -26.91 5.95 24.38
CA PRO A 190 -27.74 7.15 24.53
C PRO A 190 -27.36 8.26 23.54
N LEU A 191 -26.08 8.32 23.14
CA LEU A 191 -25.60 9.25 22.11
C LEU A 191 -26.23 8.92 20.75
N GLY A 192 -26.26 7.64 20.37
CA GLY A 192 -26.95 7.17 19.16
C GLY A 192 -28.43 7.60 19.12
N TRP A 193 -29.15 7.46 20.24
CA TRP A 193 -30.53 7.92 20.33
C TRP A 193 -30.73 9.44 20.31
N ARG A 194 -29.78 10.22 20.87
CA ARG A 194 -29.82 11.69 20.80
C ARG A 194 -29.60 12.19 19.38
N LEU A 195 -28.71 11.54 18.62
CA LEU A 195 -28.49 11.83 17.20
C LEU A 195 -29.73 11.51 16.36
N LEU A 196 -30.44 10.43 16.67
CA LEU A 196 -31.71 10.07 16.02
C LEU A 196 -32.88 11.02 16.36
N LYS A 197 -32.86 11.71 17.50
CA LYS A 197 -33.92 12.66 17.93
C LYS A 197 -33.74 14.08 17.38
N ARG A 198 -32.57 14.46 16.86
CA ARG A 198 -32.37 15.78 16.23
C ARG A 198 -33.05 15.77 14.86
N LYS A 199 -34.19 16.46 14.79
CA LYS A 199 -35.13 16.56 13.67
C LYS A 199 -34.52 17.28 12.45
N TYR A 200 -33.51 16.70 11.82
CA TYR A 200 -33.01 17.08 10.47
C TYR A 200 -32.72 15.86 9.57
N SER A 201 -33.03 14.65 10.01
CA SER A 201 -32.71 13.41 9.29
C SER A 201 -33.89 12.77 8.55
N VAL A 202 -35.09 13.34 8.64
CA VAL A 202 -36.28 12.83 7.93
C VAL A 202 -36.41 13.45 6.52
N LEU A 203 -35.95 14.70 6.33
CA LEU A 203 -35.96 15.35 5.00
C LEU A 203 -34.98 14.67 4.03
N PHE A 204 -33.86 14.13 4.53
CA PHE A 204 -32.88 13.41 3.72
C PHE A 204 -33.37 12.02 3.29
N LEU A 205 -34.25 11.39 4.09
CA LEU A 205 -34.82 10.08 3.77
C LEU A 205 -36.03 10.19 2.83
N ILE A 206 -36.82 11.27 2.91
CA ILE A 206 -37.95 11.54 2.00
C ILE A 206 -37.42 11.88 0.58
N LEU A 207 -36.33 12.63 0.46
CA LEU A 207 -35.66 12.89 -0.82
C LEU A 207 -35.04 11.63 -1.45
N PHE A 208 -34.65 10.65 -0.65
CA PHE A 208 -34.11 9.38 -1.15
C PHE A 208 -35.22 8.40 -1.59
N LEU A 209 -36.41 8.47 -0.97
CA LEU A 209 -37.55 7.58 -1.27
C LEU A 209 -38.49 8.10 -2.36
N ILE A 210 -38.44 9.38 -2.73
CA ILE A 210 -39.15 9.91 -3.92
C ILE A 210 -38.44 9.52 -5.24
N CYS A 211 -37.17 9.08 -5.20
CA CYS A 211 -36.39 8.73 -6.39
C CYS A 211 -36.47 7.25 -6.83
N THR A 212 -37.48 6.49 -6.41
CA THR A 212 -37.75 5.17 -7.02
C THR A 212 -39.21 5.02 -7.43
N HIS A 213 -39.58 5.62 -8.57
CA HIS A 213 -40.40 4.97 -9.60
C HIS A 213 -40.41 5.80 -10.91
N GLN A 214 -40.33 5.07 -12.03
CA GLN A 214 -40.50 5.46 -13.44
C GLN A 214 -39.31 6.10 -14.20
N SER A 215 -38.76 5.26 -15.08
CA SER A 215 -38.53 5.45 -16.52
C SER A 215 -38.28 6.84 -17.12
N ALA A 216 -37.23 6.86 -17.94
CA ALA A 216 -37.01 7.70 -19.13
C ALA A 216 -36.76 9.19 -18.92
N PHE A 217 -35.59 9.66 -19.37
CA PHE A 217 -35.32 10.80 -20.27
C PHE A 217 -33.80 10.99 -20.29
N SER A 218 -33.16 10.60 -21.38
CA SER A 218 -32.71 11.47 -22.47
C SER A 218 -31.47 12.30 -22.12
N SER A 219 -30.41 12.01 -22.85
CA SER A 219 -29.17 12.76 -22.96
C SER A 219 -29.41 14.14 -23.57
N GLU A 220 -29.10 15.21 -22.85
CA GLU A 220 -28.68 16.47 -23.48
C GLU A 220 -27.57 17.13 -22.64
N LYS A 221 -26.45 17.43 -23.30
CA LYS A 221 -25.39 18.32 -22.81
C LYS A 221 -25.94 19.75 -22.83
N PRO A 222 -25.70 20.60 -21.83
CA PRO A 222 -25.88 22.03 -22.02
C PRO A 222 -24.62 22.61 -22.67
N LEU A 223 -24.81 23.18 -23.86
CA LEU A 223 -24.00 24.28 -24.36
C LEU A 223 -24.37 25.52 -23.54
N TYR A 224 -23.40 26.20 -22.91
CA TYR A 224 -23.50 27.63 -22.67
C TYR A 224 -22.13 28.30 -22.86
N THR A 225 -22.19 29.38 -23.63
CA THR A 225 -21.18 30.33 -24.06
C THR A 225 -20.85 31.38 -22.99
N LEU A 226 -19.54 31.64 -22.88
CA LEU A 226 -18.81 32.91 -22.68
C LEU A 226 -19.21 33.96 -21.62
N GLU A 227 -18.14 34.50 -21.02
CA GLU A 227 -17.98 35.76 -20.25
C GLU A 227 -18.30 35.75 -18.74
N ASN A 228 -17.30 35.33 -17.95
CA ASN A 228 -16.51 36.24 -17.09
C ASN A 228 -15.37 35.47 -16.41
N GLU A 229 -14.13 35.92 -16.65
CA GLU A 229 -12.90 35.39 -16.05
C GLU A 229 -12.76 35.80 -14.58
N GLU A 230 -13.44 35.09 -13.69
CA GLU A 230 -12.87 34.82 -12.37
C GLU A 230 -12.42 33.36 -12.38
N SER A 231 -11.11 33.15 -12.39
CA SER A 231 -10.48 31.83 -12.36
C SER A 231 -10.83 31.13 -11.05
N VAL A 232 -11.98 30.46 -11.01
CA VAL A 232 -12.25 29.37 -10.08
C VAL A 232 -11.28 28.27 -10.48
N TYR A 233 -10.11 28.26 -9.86
CA TYR A 233 -9.15 27.18 -9.95
C TYR A 233 -9.81 25.94 -9.32
N THR A 234 -10.52 25.19 -10.15
CA THR A 234 -10.83 23.79 -9.87
C THR A 234 -9.48 23.09 -9.72
N LEU A 235 -9.23 22.49 -8.55
CA LEU A 235 -8.08 21.61 -8.36
C LEU A 235 -8.07 20.62 -9.53
N GLU A 236 -6.99 20.58 -10.30
CA GLU A 236 -6.83 19.55 -11.34
C GLU A 236 -7.10 18.18 -10.69
N GLU A 237 -8.09 17.45 -11.21
CA GLU A 237 -8.46 16.13 -10.68
C GLU A 237 -7.28 15.18 -10.90
N VAL A 238 -6.50 14.93 -9.85
CA VAL A 238 -5.37 13.98 -9.91
C VAL A 238 -5.94 12.57 -9.80
N LYS A 239 -5.89 11.84 -10.92
CA LYS A 239 -6.23 10.41 -10.96
C LYS A 239 -4.97 9.59 -10.74
N VAL A 240 -5.05 8.66 -9.80
CA VAL A 240 -4.01 7.65 -9.57
C VAL A 240 -4.33 6.46 -10.43
N VAL A 241 -3.40 6.04 -11.28
CA VAL A 241 -3.52 4.87 -12.13
C VAL A 241 -3.64 3.62 -11.27
N SER A 242 -4.71 2.87 -11.54
CA SER A 242 -5.08 1.62 -10.90
C SER A 242 -5.52 0.67 -12.01
N PRO A 243 -5.37 -0.67 -11.87
CA PRO A 243 -5.90 -1.61 -12.83
C PRO A 243 -7.39 -1.35 -13.11
N ALA A 244 -7.75 -1.23 -14.38
CA ALA A 244 -9.09 -0.87 -14.82
C ALA A 244 -9.59 0.53 -14.36
N LYS A 245 -8.87 1.59 -14.79
CA LYS A 245 -9.22 3.03 -14.69
C LYS A 245 -8.82 3.64 -13.36
N GLY A 246 -8.17 4.81 -13.46
CA GLY A 246 -7.67 5.54 -12.30
C GLY A 246 -8.75 5.86 -11.26
N ALA A 247 -8.32 5.97 -10.01
CA ALA A 247 -9.15 6.38 -8.89
C ALA A 247 -8.84 7.84 -8.52
N ASP A 248 -9.89 8.59 -8.17
CA ASP A 248 -9.72 9.97 -7.71
C ASP A 248 -8.99 9.96 -6.37
N LEU A 249 -7.93 10.77 -6.26
CA LEU A 249 -7.06 10.79 -5.07
C LEU A 249 -7.84 11.02 -3.76
N GLU A 250 -8.94 11.78 -3.81
CA GLU A 250 -9.83 12.05 -2.67
C GLU A 250 -10.54 10.79 -2.14
N LYS A 251 -10.74 9.77 -2.98
CA LYS A 251 -11.44 8.53 -2.63
C LYS A 251 -10.49 7.43 -2.14
N ILE A 252 -9.19 7.65 -2.22
CA ILE A 252 -8.16 6.66 -1.86
C ILE A 252 -7.88 6.70 -0.36
N SER A 253 -7.91 5.52 0.27
CA SER A 253 -7.67 5.28 1.70
C SER A 253 -6.18 5.06 2.06
N GLN A 254 -5.36 4.68 1.08
CA GLN A 254 -3.92 4.48 1.24
C GLN A 254 -3.15 5.79 1.00
N GLU A 255 -1.90 5.85 1.47
CA GLU A 255 -1.01 6.97 1.14
C GLU A 255 -0.53 6.82 -0.31
N VAL A 256 -0.83 7.82 -1.14
CA VAL A 256 -0.31 7.91 -2.50
C VAL A 256 0.33 9.27 -2.70
N LYS A 257 1.61 9.28 -3.09
CA LYS A 257 2.31 10.47 -3.54
C LYS A 257 2.36 10.46 -5.06
N VAL A 258 1.80 11.49 -5.69
CA VAL A 258 1.94 11.71 -7.14
C VAL A 258 3.04 12.74 -7.34
N VAL A 259 4.05 12.37 -8.13
CA VAL A 259 5.17 13.23 -8.52
C VAL A 259 5.00 13.55 -10.00
N LYS A 260 4.82 14.83 -10.32
CA LYS A 260 4.62 15.28 -11.71
C LYS A 260 5.98 15.38 -12.43
N LYS A 261 5.95 15.35 -13.77
CA LYS A 261 7.15 15.53 -14.62
C LYS A 261 8.03 16.73 -14.25
N GLU A 262 7.44 17.87 -13.92
CA GLU A 262 8.20 19.09 -13.54
C GLU A 262 9.07 18.83 -12.31
N GLU A 263 8.57 18.11 -11.29
CA GLU A 263 9.37 17.77 -10.10
C GLU A 263 10.40 16.67 -10.43
N LEU A 264 9.99 15.67 -11.22
CA LEU A 264 10.84 14.54 -11.57
C LEU A 264 12.07 14.95 -12.38
N SER A 265 11.88 15.72 -13.45
CA SER A 265 12.95 16.16 -14.35
C SER A 265 13.99 17.09 -13.70
N GLU A 266 13.64 17.70 -12.56
CA GLU A 266 14.49 18.69 -11.90
C GLU A 266 15.18 18.13 -10.65
N PHE A 267 14.47 17.33 -9.86
CA PHE A 267 15.01 16.77 -8.60
C PHE A 267 15.47 15.31 -8.73
N GLY A 268 14.92 14.58 -9.70
CA GLY A 268 15.09 13.14 -9.87
C GLY A 268 14.35 12.33 -8.80
N LEU A 269 14.17 11.03 -9.05
CA LEU A 269 13.38 10.15 -8.18
C LEU A 269 13.89 10.07 -6.73
N LYS A 270 15.19 10.29 -6.51
CA LYS A 270 15.84 10.25 -5.19
C LYS A 270 15.38 11.34 -4.21
N LYS A 271 14.79 12.43 -4.71
CA LYS A 271 14.61 13.66 -3.91
C LYS A 271 13.19 14.21 -3.93
N VAL A 272 12.22 13.41 -4.34
CA VAL A 272 10.81 13.85 -4.47
C VAL A 272 9.93 13.34 -3.33
N PHE A 273 10.37 12.31 -2.59
CA PHE A 273 9.59 11.72 -1.51
C PHE A 273 10.49 10.98 -0.51
N SER A 274 10.46 11.34 0.77
CA SER A 274 11.41 10.82 1.77
C SER A 274 11.13 9.41 2.24
N ALA A 275 9.91 8.89 2.02
CA ALA A 275 9.57 7.50 2.33
C ALA A 275 10.10 6.53 1.25
N LEU A 276 10.53 7.08 0.10
CA LEU A 276 11.22 6.38 -0.97
C LEU A 276 12.73 6.54 -0.81
N GLU A 277 13.45 5.45 -0.95
CA GLU A 277 14.90 5.42 -0.99
C GLU A 277 15.34 4.62 -2.22
N LEU A 278 16.22 5.22 -3.03
CA LEU A 278 16.96 4.52 -4.06
C LEU A 278 18.42 4.44 -3.62
N LYS A 279 18.85 3.25 -3.23
CA LYS A 279 20.25 2.99 -2.87
C LYS A 279 21.01 2.66 -4.15
N GLU A 280 21.99 3.47 -4.50
CA GLU A 280 22.75 3.26 -5.74
C GLU A 280 24.13 2.67 -5.49
N ARG A 281 24.55 1.78 -6.39
CA ARG A 281 25.96 1.43 -6.58
C ARG A 281 26.41 2.15 -7.85
N GLY A 282 27.21 3.20 -7.69
CA GLY A 282 27.59 4.10 -8.79
C GLY A 282 26.69 5.34 -8.86
N THR A 283 26.53 5.91 -10.06
CA THR A 283 25.76 7.13 -10.32
C THR A 283 24.96 6.98 -11.62
N PHE A 284 24.03 7.90 -11.89
CA PHE A 284 23.20 7.96 -13.11
C PHE A 284 22.50 6.65 -13.48
N GLY A 285 22.08 5.87 -12.48
CA GLY A 285 21.26 4.68 -12.69
C GLY A 285 22.02 3.42 -13.12
N VAL A 286 23.33 3.32 -12.87
CA VAL A 286 24.12 2.08 -13.07
C VAL A 286 23.45 0.87 -12.41
N GLN A 287 23.27 0.92 -11.09
CA GLN A 287 22.48 -0.05 -10.33
C GLN A 287 21.79 0.66 -9.18
N ALA A 288 20.48 0.45 -9.05
CA ALA A 288 19.66 1.09 -8.02
C ALA A 288 18.73 0.06 -7.38
N ASP A 289 18.74 0.04 -6.05
CA ASP A 289 17.89 -0.80 -5.21
C ASP A 289 16.78 0.07 -4.59
N LEU A 290 15.52 -0.26 -4.90
CA LEU A 290 14.34 0.46 -4.44
C LEU A 290 13.96 0.04 -3.03
N SER A 291 13.70 0.99 -2.14
CA SER A 291 13.20 0.77 -0.77
C SER A 291 12.07 1.74 -0.47
N ILE A 292 10.95 1.23 0.08
CA ILE A 292 9.81 2.05 0.51
C ILE A 292 9.56 1.79 2.00
N ARG A 293 9.63 2.83 2.83
CA ARG A 293 9.46 2.73 4.29
C ARG A 293 10.40 1.67 4.91
N GLY A 294 11.65 1.65 4.47
CA GLY A 294 12.74 0.82 5.00
C GLY A 294 12.60 -0.68 4.74
N THR A 295 11.86 -1.08 3.71
CA THR A 295 11.86 -2.47 3.23
C THR A 295 13.19 -2.86 2.57
N SER A 296 13.43 -4.15 2.39
CA SER A 296 14.49 -4.61 1.48
C SER A 296 14.10 -4.34 0.03
N PHE A 297 15.06 -4.42 -0.88
CA PHE A 297 14.83 -4.17 -2.31
C PHE A 297 13.99 -5.25 -3.00
N GLU A 298 13.96 -6.46 -2.44
CA GLU A 298 13.09 -7.56 -2.86
C GLU A 298 11.60 -7.30 -2.53
N GLN A 299 11.33 -6.40 -1.59
CA GLN A 299 10.02 -6.19 -0.96
C GLN A 299 9.20 -5.03 -1.56
N ASN A 300 9.56 -4.56 -2.76
CA ASN A 300 8.89 -3.43 -3.41
C ASN A 300 8.42 -3.80 -4.81
N LEU A 301 7.35 -3.15 -5.24
CA LEU A 301 6.81 -3.30 -6.59
C LEU A 301 7.22 -2.15 -7.48
N VAL A 302 7.58 -2.50 -8.71
CA VAL A 302 7.61 -1.58 -9.84
C VAL A 302 6.45 -1.90 -10.74
N VAL A 303 5.74 -0.87 -11.17
CA VAL A 303 4.56 -0.95 -12.03
C VAL A 303 4.79 0.01 -13.20
N LEU A 304 4.45 -0.40 -14.41
CA LEU A 304 4.46 0.47 -15.59
C LEU A 304 3.04 0.50 -16.13
N GLU A 305 2.44 1.69 -16.24
CA GLU A 305 1.11 1.86 -16.82
C GLU A 305 0.03 0.98 -16.15
N GLY A 306 0.17 0.70 -14.85
CA GLY A 306 -0.74 -0.12 -14.07
C GLY A 306 -0.47 -1.63 -14.05
N ILE A 307 0.53 -2.14 -14.80
CA ILE A 307 0.93 -3.56 -14.76
C ILE A 307 2.28 -3.75 -14.05
N ARG A 308 2.34 -4.74 -13.15
CA ARG A 308 3.53 -5.05 -12.36
C ARG A 308 4.68 -5.51 -13.27
N ILE A 309 5.89 -5.11 -12.92
CA ILE A 309 7.17 -5.63 -13.40
C ILE A 309 7.80 -6.42 -12.24
N SER A 310 8.39 -7.57 -12.55
CA SER A 310 9.10 -8.40 -11.56
C SER A 310 10.52 -8.72 -12.03
N ASP A 311 11.38 -9.02 -11.06
CA ASP A 311 12.71 -9.59 -11.25
C ASP A 311 12.80 -10.91 -10.45
N PRO A 312 12.61 -12.07 -11.10
CA PRO A 312 12.62 -13.35 -10.40
C PRO A 312 14.03 -13.80 -9.98
N GLN A 313 15.10 -13.17 -10.51
CA GLN A 313 16.48 -13.60 -10.27
C GLN A 313 16.98 -13.18 -8.89
N THR A 314 17.08 -11.87 -8.62
CA THR A 314 17.75 -11.33 -7.41
C THR A 314 17.07 -10.13 -6.76
N GLY A 315 16.06 -9.51 -7.38
CA GLY A 315 15.49 -8.21 -6.97
C GLY A 315 16.35 -6.99 -7.37
N HIS A 316 17.67 -7.13 -7.48
CA HIS A 316 18.60 -6.03 -7.86
C HIS A 316 18.41 -5.53 -9.30
N HIS A 317 17.66 -6.24 -10.13
CA HIS A 317 17.38 -5.83 -11.50
C HIS A 317 15.98 -5.25 -11.65
N LEU A 318 15.24 -5.04 -10.56
CA LEU A 318 13.88 -4.51 -10.61
C LEU A 318 13.82 -3.09 -11.20
N MET A 319 14.79 -2.23 -10.86
CA MET A 319 14.92 -0.87 -11.40
C MET A 319 15.73 -0.80 -12.71
N LYS A 320 16.15 -1.94 -13.28
CA LYS A 320 16.76 -2.00 -14.62
C LYS A 320 15.63 -1.94 -15.67
N LEU A 321 15.08 -0.74 -15.82
CA LEU A 321 13.98 -0.43 -16.72
C LEU A 321 14.52 0.33 -17.93
N PRO A 322 14.16 -0.07 -19.16
CA PRO A 322 14.46 0.71 -20.35
C PRO A 322 13.50 1.91 -20.41
N LEU A 323 13.60 2.85 -19.47
CA LEU A 323 12.78 4.05 -19.37
C LEU A 323 13.68 5.24 -19.02
N GLU A 324 13.46 6.36 -19.68
CA GLU A 324 14.07 7.65 -19.33
C GLU A 324 13.04 8.53 -18.62
N GLU A 325 13.49 9.36 -17.67
CA GLU A 325 12.58 10.22 -16.89
C GLU A 325 11.81 11.23 -17.77
N ASP A 326 12.40 11.62 -18.91
CA ASP A 326 11.84 12.59 -19.85
C ASP A 326 10.57 12.13 -20.60
N ILE A 327 10.30 10.83 -20.63
CA ILE A 327 9.12 10.25 -21.30
C ILE A 327 7.99 9.91 -20.33
N LEU A 328 8.15 10.30 -19.05
CA LEU A 328 7.19 10.06 -17.99
C LEU A 328 6.34 11.31 -17.76
N GLU A 329 5.03 11.11 -17.67
CA GLU A 329 4.07 12.12 -17.28
C GLU A 329 4.09 12.33 -15.76
N SER A 330 4.14 11.21 -15.04
CA SER A 330 4.12 11.18 -13.58
C SER A 330 4.66 9.87 -13.03
N LEU A 331 4.98 9.91 -11.74
CA LEU A 331 5.20 8.74 -10.91
C LEU A 331 4.18 8.73 -9.79
N GLU A 332 3.66 7.56 -9.47
CA GLU A 332 2.76 7.36 -8.35
C GLU A 332 3.39 6.40 -7.36
N ILE A 333 3.55 6.84 -6.12
CA ILE A 333 4.17 6.05 -5.06
C ILE A 333 3.07 5.69 -4.06
N LEU A 334 2.61 4.44 -4.13
CA LEU A 334 1.71 3.84 -3.17
C LEU A 334 2.55 3.29 -2.01
N SER A 335 2.34 3.81 -0.80
CA SER A 335 3.10 3.38 0.38
C SER A 335 2.29 2.42 1.25
N GLY A 336 2.92 1.32 1.67
CA GLY A 336 2.31 0.26 2.48
C GLY A 336 1.91 -0.98 1.66
N GLY A 337 1.04 -1.82 2.22
CA GLY A 337 0.69 -3.10 1.63
C GLY A 337 -0.09 -2.99 0.31
N ALA A 338 0.50 -3.50 -0.78
CA ALA A 338 -0.02 -3.37 -2.15
C ALA A 338 -0.43 -4.72 -2.79
N SER A 339 -0.22 -5.83 -2.09
CA SER A 339 -0.44 -7.17 -2.66
C SER A 339 -1.89 -7.48 -3.03
N ALA A 340 -2.87 -6.90 -2.34
CA ALA A 340 -4.29 -7.13 -2.67
C ALA A 340 -4.67 -6.58 -4.07
N ILE A 341 -3.90 -5.61 -4.61
CA ILE A 341 -4.05 -5.11 -5.98
C ILE A 341 -3.10 -5.88 -6.91
N TYR A 342 -1.80 -5.82 -6.60
CA TYR A 342 -0.74 -6.18 -7.56
C TYR A 342 -0.11 -7.57 -7.35
N GLY A 343 -0.47 -8.28 -6.28
CA GLY A 343 0.05 -9.63 -5.98
C GLY A 343 1.42 -9.66 -5.26
N PRO A 344 2.28 -10.65 -5.56
CA PRO A 344 3.54 -10.85 -4.84
C PRO A 344 4.50 -9.66 -4.93
N GLY A 345 5.12 -9.28 -3.80
CA GLY A 345 6.15 -8.23 -3.71
C GLY A 345 5.66 -6.89 -3.14
N GLY A 346 4.35 -6.75 -2.90
CA GLY A 346 3.72 -5.52 -2.38
C GLY A 346 3.92 -5.25 -0.89
N PHE A 347 5.13 -5.44 -0.36
CA PHE A 347 5.45 -5.33 1.07
C PHE A 347 5.57 -3.87 1.55
N GLY A 348 6.45 -3.12 0.90
CA GLY A 348 6.74 -1.72 1.22
C GLY A 348 5.80 -0.75 0.50
N GLY A 349 5.37 -1.13 -0.70
CA GLY A 349 4.59 -0.28 -1.58
C GLY A 349 4.77 -0.66 -3.04
N ALA A 350 4.32 0.25 -3.90
CA ALA A 350 4.53 0.20 -5.33
C ALA A 350 4.91 1.58 -5.86
N ILE A 351 5.80 1.61 -6.84
CA ILE A 351 6.01 2.78 -7.70
C ILE A 351 5.43 2.48 -9.08
N ASN A 352 4.50 3.30 -9.53
CA ASN A 352 3.91 3.20 -10.86
C ASN A 352 4.45 4.32 -11.76
N PHE A 353 5.00 3.92 -12.91
CA PHE A 353 5.54 4.78 -13.95
C PHE A 353 4.44 5.02 -15.00
N ASN A 354 4.08 6.28 -15.21
CA ASN A 354 3.10 6.67 -16.22
C ASN A 354 3.82 7.39 -17.37
N LEU A 355 3.68 6.87 -18.58
CA LEU A 355 4.24 7.44 -19.82
C LEU A 355 3.47 8.69 -20.23
N GLU A 356 4.13 9.62 -20.90
CA GLU A 356 3.41 10.71 -21.58
C GLU A 356 2.60 10.20 -22.78
N PRO A 357 1.46 10.83 -23.11
CA PRO A 357 0.81 10.64 -24.39
C PRO A 357 1.78 10.91 -25.54
N SER A 358 1.66 10.15 -26.62
CA SER A 358 2.53 10.34 -27.77
C SER A 358 2.16 11.62 -28.52
N THR A 359 3.17 12.45 -28.80
CA THR A 359 3.00 13.78 -29.41
C THR A 359 3.91 13.93 -30.62
N LYS A 360 3.66 14.94 -31.46
CA LYS A 360 4.57 15.34 -32.54
C LYS A 360 5.61 16.32 -32.02
N GLY A 361 6.77 16.35 -32.66
CA GLY A 361 7.86 17.28 -32.34
C GLY A 361 9.14 16.54 -31.99
N TYR A 362 10.15 17.26 -31.50
CA TYR A 362 11.36 16.62 -31.01
C TYR A 362 11.97 17.34 -29.83
N LYS A 363 12.64 16.56 -28.97
CA LYS A 363 13.51 17.04 -27.91
C LYS A 363 14.87 16.39 -28.07
N ILE A 364 15.93 17.20 -28.11
CA ILE A 364 17.32 16.74 -28.11
C ILE A 364 18.01 17.36 -26.90
N LEU A 365 18.76 16.56 -26.15
CA LEU A 365 19.57 17.00 -25.04
C LEU A 365 21.00 16.49 -25.22
N ALA A 366 21.96 17.37 -24.97
CA ALA A 366 23.37 17.04 -24.86
C ALA A 366 23.90 17.60 -23.54
N GLU A 367 24.58 16.75 -22.77
CA GLU A 367 25.10 17.07 -21.45
C GLU A 367 26.54 16.59 -21.31
N TYR A 368 27.36 17.40 -20.65
CA TYR A 368 28.77 17.11 -20.38
C TYR A 368 29.10 17.52 -18.94
N GLY A 369 29.93 16.73 -18.25
CA GLY A 369 30.25 17.00 -16.85
C GLY A 369 31.51 16.30 -16.33
N SER A 370 31.69 16.39 -15.01
CA SER A 370 32.80 15.76 -14.28
C SER A 370 33.02 14.30 -14.68
N TYR A 371 34.27 13.84 -14.64
CA TYR A 371 34.66 12.45 -14.93
C TYR A 371 34.32 11.98 -16.35
N ASP A 372 34.47 12.89 -17.33
CA ASP A 372 34.14 12.65 -18.74
C ASP A 372 32.70 12.13 -18.90
N TYR A 373 31.78 12.70 -18.11
CA TYR A 373 30.38 12.36 -18.22
C TYR A 373 29.80 12.95 -19.50
N GLN A 374 29.13 12.12 -20.27
CA GLN A 374 28.48 12.47 -21.51
C GLN A 374 27.07 11.89 -21.49
N HIS A 375 26.07 12.71 -21.79
CA HIS A 375 24.70 12.25 -21.99
C HIS A 375 24.10 12.86 -23.23
N ILE A 376 23.72 12.00 -24.17
CA ILE A 376 23.01 12.39 -25.39
C ILE A 376 21.63 11.73 -25.32
N PHE A 377 20.58 12.53 -25.50
CA PHE A 377 19.21 12.09 -25.50
C PHE A 377 18.44 12.70 -26.68
N GLY A 378 17.59 11.90 -27.30
CA GLY A 378 16.68 12.34 -28.35
C GLY A 378 15.32 11.68 -28.18
N ASN A 379 14.23 12.46 -28.21
CA ASN A 379 12.86 11.99 -28.28
C ASN A 379 12.20 12.62 -29.51
N PHE A 380 11.83 11.78 -30.48
CA PHE A 380 11.25 12.18 -31.76
C PHE A 380 9.83 11.68 -31.87
N GLY A 381 8.89 12.61 -31.86
CA GLY A 381 7.47 12.41 -32.02
C GLY A 381 7.02 12.51 -33.48
N PHE A 382 6.44 11.45 -34.01
CA PHE A 382 5.93 11.37 -35.39
C PHE A 382 4.55 10.70 -35.42
N SER A 383 3.92 10.62 -36.60
CA SER A 383 2.64 9.92 -36.74
C SER A 383 2.60 9.12 -38.03
N THR A 384 2.03 7.92 -37.97
CA THR A 384 1.78 7.06 -39.14
C THR A 384 0.28 6.75 -39.19
N SER A 385 -0.40 7.11 -40.27
CA SER A 385 -1.85 6.91 -40.43
C SER A 385 -2.66 7.35 -39.20
N GLU A 386 -2.43 8.58 -38.75
CA GLU A 386 -3.02 9.22 -37.55
C GLU A 386 -2.62 8.65 -36.19
N ILE A 387 -1.84 7.56 -36.14
CA ILE A 387 -1.34 7.00 -34.88
C ILE A 387 -0.04 7.71 -34.49
N PRO A 388 0.02 8.41 -33.34
CA PRO A 388 1.24 9.06 -32.88
C PRO A 388 2.22 8.04 -32.28
N PHE A 389 3.50 8.24 -32.52
CA PHE A 389 4.60 7.45 -32.00
C PHE A 389 5.71 8.36 -31.48
N ASN A 390 6.42 7.92 -30.46
CA ASN A 390 7.66 8.52 -29.99
C ASN A 390 8.79 7.50 -30.11
N LEU A 391 9.89 7.93 -30.72
CA LEU A 391 11.15 7.21 -30.83
C LEU A 391 12.18 7.89 -29.92
N VAL A 392 12.77 7.14 -29.01
CA VAL A 392 13.64 7.67 -27.96
C VAL A 392 14.98 6.96 -28.01
N PHE A 393 16.06 7.72 -27.96
CA PHE A 393 17.42 7.21 -27.81
C PHE A 393 18.10 7.97 -26.68
N SER A 394 18.87 7.27 -25.86
CA SER A 394 19.64 7.85 -24.77
C SER A 394 20.96 7.10 -24.63
N GLN A 395 22.06 7.81 -24.48
CA GLN A 395 23.34 7.22 -24.09
C GLN A 395 23.96 8.05 -22.97
N LYS A 396 24.24 7.41 -21.83
CA LYS A 396 24.95 8.00 -20.69
C LYS A 396 26.27 7.26 -20.51
N LYS A 397 27.40 7.98 -20.55
CA LYS A 397 28.74 7.40 -20.44
C LYS A 397 29.62 8.21 -19.49
N SER A 398 30.51 7.55 -18.77
CA SER A 398 31.57 8.20 -17.97
C SER A 398 32.74 7.25 -17.74
N ASN A 399 33.94 7.82 -17.54
CA ASN A 399 35.12 7.06 -17.11
C ASN A 399 35.09 6.68 -15.62
N GLY A 400 34.09 7.18 -14.87
CA GLY A 400 33.94 6.94 -13.44
C GLY A 400 34.80 7.86 -12.59
N PHE A 401 34.38 8.07 -11.34
CA PHE A 401 35.10 8.91 -10.38
C PHE A 401 36.28 8.22 -9.69
N ILE A 402 36.39 6.89 -9.85
CA ILE A 402 37.50 6.05 -9.41
C ILE A 402 37.73 4.93 -10.44
N TRP A 403 38.92 4.31 -10.40
CA TRP A 403 39.24 3.16 -11.27
C TRP A 403 38.15 2.07 -11.21
N ASN A 404 37.77 1.56 -12.38
CA ASN A 404 36.77 0.51 -12.58
C ASN A 404 35.38 0.87 -12.01
N ARG A 405 34.99 2.13 -12.22
CA ARG A 405 33.62 2.65 -12.07
C ARG A 405 33.15 3.38 -13.35
N ASP A 406 33.81 3.08 -14.47
CA ASP A 406 33.34 3.47 -15.79
C ASP A 406 31.97 2.83 -16.08
N PHE A 407 31.16 3.51 -16.88
CA PHE A 407 29.88 2.98 -17.35
C PHE A 407 29.51 3.50 -18.74
N ASP A 408 28.77 2.69 -19.50
CA ASP A 408 28.11 3.03 -20.76
C ASP A 408 26.69 2.44 -20.74
N ILE A 409 25.69 3.32 -20.69
CA ILE A 409 24.27 2.97 -20.59
C ILE A 409 23.58 3.46 -21.86
N ARG A 410 23.03 2.55 -22.64
CA ARG A 410 22.33 2.82 -23.90
C ARG A 410 20.88 2.41 -23.77
N THR A 411 19.94 3.34 -23.97
CA THR A 411 18.50 3.10 -23.92
C THR A 411 17.85 3.45 -25.26
N PHE A 412 16.91 2.61 -25.69
CA PHE A 412 16.05 2.83 -26.85
C PHE A 412 14.59 2.59 -26.48
N ASN A 413 13.68 3.47 -26.89
CA ASN A 413 12.25 3.24 -26.79
C ASN A 413 11.52 3.53 -28.11
N LEU A 414 10.49 2.74 -28.39
CA LEU A 414 9.47 3.05 -29.37
C LEU A 414 8.11 2.85 -28.69
N TYR A 415 7.31 3.91 -28.59
CA TYR A 415 6.00 3.81 -27.96
C TYR A 415 4.93 4.64 -28.66
N SER A 416 3.68 4.21 -28.51
CA SER A 416 2.47 4.90 -28.92
C SER A 416 1.49 4.86 -27.76
N LYS A 417 1.14 6.01 -27.20
CA LYS A 417 0.17 6.14 -26.11
C LYS A 417 -0.89 7.18 -26.45
N ASP A 418 -2.15 6.79 -26.28
CA ASP A 418 -3.32 7.66 -26.24
C ASP A 418 -4.29 7.20 -25.13
N ASP A 419 -5.46 7.84 -25.01
CA ASP A 419 -6.46 7.49 -23.99
C ASP A 419 -7.00 6.05 -24.10
N LYS A 420 -6.90 5.43 -25.29
CA LYS A 420 -7.49 4.13 -25.62
C LYS A 420 -6.47 3.00 -25.62
N LYS A 421 -5.19 3.26 -25.86
CA LYS A 421 -4.17 2.22 -26.01
C LYS A 421 -2.79 2.68 -25.59
N THR A 422 -1.98 1.70 -25.20
CA THR A 422 -0.54 1.85 -25.00
C THR A 422 0.17 0.72 -25.69
N LEU A 423 1.10 1.05 -26.59
CA LEU A 423 2.08 0.14 -27.16
C LEU A 423 3.45 0.66 -26.77
N PHE A 424 4.28 -0.18 -26.19
CA PHE A 424 5.62 0.21 -25.79
C PHE A 424 6.60 -0.93 -26.02
N TYR A 425 7.74 -0.59 -26.63
CA TYR A 425 8.94 -1.40 -26.67
C TYR A 425 10.09 -0.57 -26.11
N GLY A 426 10.86 -1.18 -25.20
CA GLY A 426 12.07 -0.61 -24.64
C GLY A 426 13.22 -1.60 -24.65
N PHE A 427 14.41 -1.10 -24.94
CA PHE A 427 15.68 -1.81 -24.84
C PHE A 427 16.66 -0.98 -24.03
N GLN A 428 17.42 -1.62 -23.15
CA GLN A 428 18.50 -0.99 -22.42
C GLN A 428 19.68 -1.94 -22.27
N GLU A 429 20.88 -1.43 -22.54
CA GLU A 429 22.15 -2.12 -22.29
C GLU A 429 22.97 -1.26 -21.32
N LYS A 430 23.54 -1.90 -20.30
CA LYS A 430 24.40 -1.27 -19.31
C LYS A 430 25.68 -2.08 -19.19
N ASP A 431 26.80 -1.47 -19.53
CA ASP A 431 28.14 -2.02 -19.32
C ASP A 431 28.83 -1.16 -18.25
N PHE A 432 29.32 -1.75 -17.17
CA PHE A 432 29.93 -0.96 -16.09
C PHE A 432 30.96 -1.72 -15.26
N GLY A 433 31.97 -0.99 -14.80
CA GLY A 433 32.88 -1.42 -13.75
C GLY A 433 32.18 -1.49 -12.40
N ALA A 434 32.26 -2.64 -11.74
CA ALA A 434 31.53 -2.96 -10.53
C ALA A 434 32.44 -3.03 -9.29
N ARG A 435 33.56 -2.30 -9.28
CA ARG A 435 34.54 -2.33 -8.18
C ARG A 435 33.87 -2.19 -6.80
N ASN A 436 34.03 -3.19 -5.94
CA ASN A 436 33.50 -3.24 -4.58
C ASN A 436 31.97 -3.31 -4.49
N PHE A 437 31.24 -3.58 -5.57
CA PHE A 437 29.77 -3.70 -5.52
C PHE A 437 29.33 -4.91 -4.70
N TYR A 438 30.08 -6.01 -4.81
CA TYR A 438 29.72 -7.30 -4.25
C TYR A 438 30.79 -7.84 -3.28
N ILE A 439 32.07 -7.60 -3.57
CA ILE A 439 33.19 -8.04 -2.73
C ILE A 439 34.31 -7.00 -2.70
N THR A 440 34.95 -6.80 -1.55
CA THR A 440 36.03 -5.80 -1.40
C THR A 440 37.42 -6.32 -1.72
N LYS A 441 37.57 -7.64 -1.91
CA LYS A 441 38.85 -8.30 -2.19
C LYS A 441 39.33 -8.09 -3.63
N TYR A 442 38.41 -7.85 -4.56
CA TYR A 442 38.70 -7.68 -5.98
C TYR A 442 38.27 -6.29 -6.44
N ASP A 443 39.07 -5.66 -7.30
CA ASP A 443 38.78 -4.33 -7.84
C ASP A 443 38.57 -4.30 -9.36
N THR A 444 38.48 -5.49 -9.98
CA THR A 444 38.35 -5.74 -11.42
C THR A 444 36.97 -6.22 -11.85
N GLU A 445 36.01 -6.25 -10.92
CA GLU A 445 34.63 -6.70 -11.16
C GLU A 445 33.98 -5.88 -12.29
N TRP A 446 33.20 -6.52 -13.15
CA TRP A 446 32.49 -5.87 -14.25
C TRP A 446 31.19 -6.59 -14.54
N GLU A 447 30.17 -5.85 -14.95
CA GLU A 447 28.86 -6.38 -15.25
C GLU A 447 28.31 -5.77 -16.55
N SER A 448 27.66 -6.60 -17.36
CA SER A 448 26.88 -6.18 -18.52
C SER A 448 25.48 -6.74 -18.44
N THR A 449 24.48 -5.85 -18.52
CA THR A 449 23.09 -6.24 -18.47
C THR A 449 22.30 -5.68 -19.64
N LYS A 450 21.37 -6.48 -20.16
CA LYS A 450 20.52 -6.14 -21.30
C LYS A 450 19.08 -6.43 -20.96
N THR A 451 18.20 -5.45 -21.08
CA THR A 451 16.77 -5.61 -20.79
C THR A 451 15.95 -5.23 -22.01
N HIS A 452 15.07 -6.13 -22.45
CA HIS A 452 13.98 -5.85 -23.38
C HIS A 452 12.66 -5.82 -22.61
N LEU A 453 11.80 -4.86 -22.90
CA LEU A 453 10.49 -4.71 -22.29
C LEU A 453 9.44 -4.39 -23.35
N PHE A 454 8.39 -5.20 -23.41
CA PHE A 454 7.25 -5.02 -24.28
C PHE A 454 6.00 -4.84 -23.41
N LEU A 455 5.16 -3.88 -23.78
CA LEU A 455 3.87 -3.63 -23.14
C LEU A 455 2.81 -3.33 -24.21
N VAL A 456 1.67 -4.00 -24.10
CA VAL A 456 0.47 -3.73 -24.88
C VAL A 456 -0.71 -3.61 -23.93
N LYS A 457 -1.40 -2.47 -23.97
CA LYS A 457 -2.59 -2.17 -23.18
C LYS A 457 -3.69 -1.63 -24.08
N LYS A 458 -4.94 -2.01 -23.82
CA LYS A 458 -6.12 -1.47 -24.50
C LYS A 458 -7.23 -1.16 -23.51
N ASN A 459 -7.71 0.07 -23.53
CA ASN A 459 -8.81 0.58 -22.72
C ASN A 459 -10.12 0.45 -23.51
N ILE A 460 -11.06 -0.33 -22.99
CA ILE A 460 -12.36 -0.58 -23.63
C ILE A 460 -13.46 -0.09 -22.70
N TYR A 461 -14.18 0.94 -23.14
CA TYR A 461 -15.32 1.52 -22.41
C TYR A 461 -16.62 1.15 -23.11
N LYS A 462 -17.59 0.61 -22.36
CA LYS A 462 -18.95 0.38 -22.86
C LYS A 462 -19.96 0.60 -21.74
N ASN A 463 -20.72 1.68 -21.83
CA ASN A 463 -21.64 2.13 -20.78
C ASN A 463 -20.89 2.26 -19.43
N ASN A 464 -21.30 1.48 -18.43
CA ASN A 464 -20.70 1.46 -17.09
C ASN A 464 -19.57 0.42 -16.94
N TRP A 465 -19.20 -0.27 -18.01
CA TRP A 465 -18.14 -1.28 -18.01
C TRP A 465 -16.84 -0.69 -18.54
N PHE A 466 -15.75 -1.01 -17.85
CA PHE A 466 -14.40 -0.70 -18.27
C PHE A 466 -13.54 -1.97 -18.23
N LEU A 467 -12.96 -2.33 -19.37
CA LEU A 467 -12.10 -3.51 -19.52
C LEU A 467 -10.72 -3.07 -20.03
N GLU A 468 -9.65 -3.54 -19.41
CA GLU A 468 -8.27 -3.11 -19.68
C GLU A 468 -7.28 -4.27 -19.90
N PRO A 469 -7.48 -5.13 -20.92
CA PRO A 469 -6.53 -6.20 -21.22
C PRO A 469 -5.12 -5.63 -21.40
N THR A 470 -4.19 -6.19 -20.64
CA THR A 470 -2.79 -5.75 -20.60
C THR A 470 -1.86 -6.95 -20.71
N LEU A 471 -0.87 -6.86 -21.59
CA LEU A 471 0.20 -7.83 -21.79
C LEU A 471 1.53 -7.15 -21.51
N LEU A 472 2.38 -7.80 -20.72
CA LEU A 472 3.76 -7.39 -20.48
C LEU A 472 4.71 -8.56 -20.73
N TYR A 473 5.81 -8.30 -21.44
CA TYR A 473 6.87 -9.27 -21.64
C TYR A 473 8.23 -8.61 -21.42
N ARG A 474 9.01 -9.17 -20.50
CA ARG A 474 10.36 -8.70 -20.16
C ARG A 474 11.36 -9.82 -20.38
N ILE A 475 12.49 -9.49 -20.98
CA ILE A 475 13.66 -10.36 -21.08
C ILE A 475 14.82 -9.61 -20.46
N ASN A 476 15.54 -10.23 -19.53
CA ASN A 476 16.72 -9.65 -18.91
C ASN A 476 17.91 -10.61 -19.04
N TYR A 477 19.03 -10.10 -19.53
CA TYR A 477 20.32 -10.78 -19.56
C TYR A 477 21.25 -10.10 -18.55
N ASP A 478 22.01 -10.91 -17.84
CA ASP A 478 22.99 -10.48 -16.86
C ASP A 478 24.27 -11.30 -17.01
N LEU A 479 25.38 -10.61 -17.23
CA LEU A 479 26.73 -11.15 -17.33
C LEU A 479 27.59 -10.48 -16.27
N TYR A 480 28.04 -11.27 -15.29
CA TYR A 480 28.98 -10.81 -14.27
C TYR A 480 30.34 -11.47 -14.46
N LEU A 481 31.40 -10.66 -14.39
CA LEU A 481 32.80 -11.06 -14.38
C LEU A 481 33.45 -10.60 -13.09
N LEU A 482 34.13 -11.50 -12.39
CA LEU A 482 34.92 -11.15 -11.20
C LEU A 482 36.20 -10.38 -11.59
N ASP A 483 36.78 -10.73 -12.73
CA ASP A 483 37.94 -10.05 -13.31
C ASP A 483 37.73 -9.80 -14.81
N ARG A 484 37.49 -8.53 -15.16
CA ARG A 484 37.32 -8.12 -16.56
C ARG A 484 38.58 -8.28 -17.42
N LYS A 485 39.77 -8.40 -16.80
CA LYS A 485 41.04 -8.64 -17.52
C LYS A 485 41.26 -10.11 -17.81
N ASN A 486 40.65 -11.01 -17.03
CA ASN A 486 40.70 -12.45 -17.23
C ASN A 486 39.28 -13.05 -17.11
N PRO A 487 38.43 -12.88 -18.15
CA PRO A 487 37.01 -13.26 -18.08
C PRO A 487 36.77 -14.74 -17.76
N ASP A 488 37.71 -15.63 -18.08
CA ASP A 488 37.59 -17.08 -17.85
C ASP A 488 37.81 -17.47 -16.38
N PHE A 489 38.37 -16.56 -15.55
CA PHE A 489 38.62 -16.83 -14.14
C PHE A 489 37.33 -17.11 -13.36
N TYR A 490 36.32 -16.25 -13.52
CA TYR A 490 35.01 -16.43 -12.91
C TYR A 490 33.96 -15.59 -13.65
N LYS A 491 33.02 -16.30 -14.27
CA LYS A 491 31.93 -15.73 -15.07
C LYS A 491 30.59 -16.32 -14.66
N ASN A 492 29.59 -15.46 -14.49
CA ASN A 492 28.20 -15.85 -14.26
C ASN A 492 27.33 -15.26 -15.36
N THR A 493 26.42 -16.07 -15.89
CA THR A 493 25.47 -15.65 -16.91
C THR A 493 24.06 -16.05 -16.51
N HIS A 494 23.15 -15.11 -16.62
CA HIS A 494 21.75 -15.29 -16.28
C HIS A 494 20.88 -14.72 -17.41
N LYS A 495 19.79 -15.41 -17.73
CA LYS A 495 18.75 -14.93 -18.62
C LYS A 495 17.41 -15.20 -17.95
N SER A 496 16.68 -14.15 -17.59
CA SER A 496 15.34 -14.25 -17.03
C SER A 496 14.30 -13.71 -18.00
N GLN A 497 13.13 -14.35 -18.02
CA GLN A 497 11.99 -13.91 -18.83
C GLN A 497 10.75 -13.84 -17.95
N VAL A 498 9.97 -12.77 -18.12
CA VAL A 498 8.71 -12.56 -17.40
C VAL A 498 7.64 -12.25 -18.43
N PHE A 499 6.66 -13.13 -18.57
CA PHE A 499 5.46 -12.91 -19.37
C PHE A 499 4.26 -12.76 -18.44
N ARG A 500 3.43 -11.73 -18.65
CA ARG A 500 2.25 -11.44 -17.82
C ARG A 500 1.08 -10.99 -18.68
N LEU A 501 -0.08 -11.57 -18.41
CA LEU A 501 -1.38 -11.15 -18.92
C LEU A 501 -2.24 -10.71 -17.75
N ASN A 502 -2.92 -9.58 -17.87
CA ASN A 502 -3.87 -9.12 -16.87
C ASN A 502 -5.17 -8.68 -17.56
N PHE A 503 -6.32 -9.07 -16.98
CA PHE A 503 -7.65 -8.70 -17.47
C PHE A 503 -8.49 -7.99 -16.38
N PRO A 504 -8.13 -6.73 -16.03
CA PRO A 504 -8.95 -5.87 -15.19
C PRO A 504 -10.31 -5.55 -15.83
N LEU A 505 -11.39 -5.73 -15.07
CA LEU A 505 -12.75 -5.37 -15.42
C LEU A 505 -13.37 -4.55 -14.28
N ARG A 506 -13.67 -3.28 -14.54
CA ARG A 506 -14.40 -2.40 -13.63
C ARG A 506 -15.83 -2.22 -14.09
N TYR A 507 -16.75 -2.22 -13.13
CA TYR A 507 -18.16 -1.97 -13.34
C TYR A 507 -18.63 -0.87 -12.38
N GLU A 508 -19.00 0.29 -12.93
CA GLU A 508 -19.41 1.46 -12.17
C GLU A 508 -20.93 1.47 -11.96
N ARG A 509 -21.38 1.51 -10.70
CA ARG A 509 -22.80 1.72 -10.36
C ARG A 509 -22.96 3.00 -9.55
N THR A 510 -24.20 3.46 -9.43
CA THR A 510 -24.57 4.64 -8.64
C THR A 510 -24.11 4.53 -7.19
N TYR A 511 -24.22 3.34 -6.59
CA TYR A 511 -23.95 3.13 -5.15
C TYR A 511 -22.67 2.34 -4.85
N MET A 512 -22.00 1.80 -5.86
CA MET A 512 -20.85 0.89 -5.69
C MET A 512 -20.05 0.81 -6.99
N ASP A 513 -18.72 0.83 -6.92
CA ASP A 513 -17.89 0.33 -8.03
C ASP A 513 -17.33 -1.06 -7.69
N TYR A 514 -17.28 -1.91 -8.70
CA TYR A 514 -16.69 -3.23 -8.64
C TYR A 514 -15.46 -3.26 -9.53
N LEU A 515 -14.37 -3.85 -9.06
CA LEU A 515 -13.20 -4.15 -9.87
C LEU A 515 -12.86 -5.64 -9.70
N LEU A 516 -12.85 -6.37 -10.80
CA LEU A 516 -12.51 -7.77 -10.87
C LEU A 516 -11.30 -7.94 -11.79
N GLY A 517 -10.49 -8.96 -11.59
CA GLY A 517 -9.50 -9.30 -12.60
C GLY A 517 -8.78 -10.61 -12.36
N VAL A 518 -8.12 -11.04 -13.43
CA VAL A 518 -7.31 -12.25 -13.47
C VAL A 518 -5.94 -11.88 -14.05
N GLU A 519 -4.89 -12.18 -13.30
CA GLU A 519 -3.49 -12.05 -13.74
C GLU A 519 -2.89 -13.44 -13.90
N VAL A 520 -2.28 -13.72 -15.06
CA VAL A 520 -1.52 -14.94 -15.31
C VAL A 520 -0.08 -14.53 -15.62
N SER A 521 0.90 -15.17 -15.00
CA SER A 521 2.32 -14.94 -15.33
C SER A 521 3.17 -16.20 -15.35
N TYR A 522 4.20 -16.13 -16.20
CA TYR A 522 5.24 -17.13 -16.39
C TYR A 522 6.60 -16.45 -16.21
N GLU A 523 7.38 -16.92 -15.26
CA GLU A 523 8.72 -16.42 -14.95
C GLU A 523 9.73 -17.55 -15.15
N THR A 524 10.69 -17.38 -16.06
CA THR A 524 11.76 -18.34 -16.30
C THR A 524 13.12 -17.75 -15.94
N LEU A 525 14.06 -18.62 -15.58
CA LEU A 525 15.47 -18.30 -15.40
C LEU A 525 16.30 -19.41 -16.03
N GLU A 526 17.22 -19.06 -16.93
CA GLU A 526 18.32 -19.90 -17.41
C GLU A 526 19.61 -19.34 -16.81
N SER A 527 20.41 -20.17 -16.13
CA SER A 527 21.52 -19.65 -15.31
C SER A 527 22.70 -20.60 -15.16
N SER A 528 23.92 -20.09 -15.36
CA SER A 528 25.15 -20.88 -15.18
C SER A 528 25.49 -21.21 -13.72
N ARG A 529 24.82 -20.58 -12.75
CA ARG A 529 25.06 -20.79 -11.30
C ARG A 529 23.83 -21.14 -10.48
N LEU A 530 22.65 -20.76 -10.96
CA LEU A 530 21.38 -20.98 -10.26
C LEU A 530 20.63 -22.18 -10.82
N GLY A 531 20.99 -22.65 -12.02
CA GLY A 531 20.23 -23.66 -12.76
C GLY A 531 19.00 -23.07 -13.45
N ASP A 532 18.23 -23.95 -14.07
CA ASP A 532 17.07 -23.57 -14.88
C ASP A 532 15.78 -23.71 -14.07
N HIS A 533 14.96 -22.64 -14.05
CA HIS A 533 13.77 -22.57 -13.22
C HIS A 533 12.57 -22.00 -13.98
N LEU A 534 11.39 -22.47 -13.60
CA LEU A 534 10.10 -21.97 -14.07
C LEU A 534 9.16 -21.76 -12.89
N ARG A 535 8.54 -20.59 -12.82
CA ARG A 535 7.46 -20.27 -11.90
C ARG A 535 6.25 -19.80 -12.68
N GLN A 536 5.10 -20.42 -12.43
CA GLN A 536 3.83 -19.99 -12.98
C GLN A 536 2.97 -19.47 -11.83
N SER A 537 2.18 -18.44 -12.10
CA SER A 537 1.23 -17.95 -11.12
C SER A 537 -0.04 -17.43 -11.76
N THR A 538 -1.16 -17.69 -11.12
CA THR A 538 -2.48 -17.18 -11.48
C THR A 538 -3.09 -16.49 -10.27
N GLY A 539 -3.45 -15.22 -10.41
CA GLY A 539 -4.05 -14.43 -9.36
C GLY A 539 -5.45 -13.94 -9.74
N PHE A 540 -6.41 -14.14 -8.84
CA PHE A 540 -7.77 -13.62 -8.96
C PHE A 540 -7.96 -12.51 -7.95
N TYR A 541 -8.42 -11.34 -8.37
CA TYR A 541 -8.65 -10.22 -7.46
C TYR A 541 -10.03 -9.61 -7.62
N PHE A 542 -10.56 -9.11 -6.51
CA PHE A 542 -11.87 -8.49 -6.42
C PHE A 542 -11.84 -7.31 -5.45
N TRP A 543 -12.41 -6.19 -5.87
CA TRP A 543 -12.45 -4.95 -5.13
C TRP A 543 -13.85 -4.33 -5.16
N LEU A 544 -14.24 -3.78 -4.03
CA LEU A 544 -15.48 -3.04 -3.79
C LEU A 544 -15.17 -1.62 -3.35
N TYR A 545 -15.84 -0.66 -3.97
CA TYR A 545 -15.79 0.76 -3.59
C TYR A 545 -17.21 1.30 -3.35
N PRO A 546 -17.76 1.11 -2.13
CA PRO A 546 -19.09 1.62 -1.79
C PRO A 546 -19.16 3.15 -1.83
N LYS A 547 -20.19 3.70 -2.49
CA LYS A 547 -20.48 5.13 -2.56
C LYS A 547 -21.55 5.49 -1.53
N ILE A 548 -21.23 5.32 -0.25
CA ILE A 548 -22.19 5.45 0.87
C ILE A 548 -22.64 6.91 1.06
N SER A 549 -21.72 7.86 0.90
CA SER A 549 -22.00 9.29 0.97
C SER A 549 -20.98 10.07 0.14
N LEU A 550 -21.21 11.36 -0.04
CA LEU A 550 -20.27 12.27 -0.69
C LEU A 550 -18.99 12.53 0.13
N ARG A 551 -18.91 12.02 1.36
CA ARG A 551 -17.78 12.27 2.27
C ARG A 551 -17.13 11.00 2.81
N PHE A 552 -17.66 9.82 2.54
CA PHE A 552 -17.17 8.57 3.10
C PHE A 552 -17.01 7.52 2.01
N PHE A 553 -15.76 7.13 1.78
CA PHE A 553 -15.32 6.24 0.73
C PHE A 553 -14.58 5.05 1.36
N PRO A 554 -15.30 4.02 1.84
CA PRO A 554 -14.68 2.77 2.21
C PRO A 554 -14.20 2.02 0.95
N SER A 555 -13.22 1.14 1.13
CA SER A 555 -12.75 0.21 0.10
C SER A 555 -12.45 -1.15 0.71
N PHE A 556 -12.75 -2.20 -0.04
CA PHE A 556 -12.42 -3.58 0.33
C PHE A 556 -11.87 -4.32 -0.87
N GLY A 557 -10.69 -4.93 -0.70
CA GLY A 557 -10.02 -5.69 -1.73
C GLY A 557 -9.64 -7.08 -1.23
N ILE A 558 -9.77 -8.08 -2.08
CA ILE A 558 -9.29 -9.44 -1.83
C ILE A 558 -8.56 -9.95 -3.07
N ARG A 559 -7.59 -10.83 -2.85
CA ARG A 559 -6.87 -11.52 -3.93
C ARG A 559 -6.45 -12.92 -3.50
N TYR A 560 -6.58 -13.88 -4.40
CA TYR A 560 -6.12 -15.25 -4.24
C TYR A 560 -5.09 -15.58 -5.33
N ASP A 561 -3.87 -15.91 -4.94
CA ASP A 561 -2.78 -16.26 -5.84
C ASP A 561 -2.44 -17.75 -5.71
N VAL A 562 -2.50 -18.47 -6.84
CA VAL A 562 -2.02 -19.85 -7.01
C VAL A 562 -0.64 -19.77 -7.65
N ILE A 563 0.38 -20.34 -7.02
CA ILE A 563 1.79 -20.20 -7.44
C ILE A 563 2.46 -21.57 -7.45
N THR A 564 3.07 -21.96 -8.56
CA THR A 564 3.78 -23.24 -8.66
C THR A 564 4.91 -23.31 -7.64
N GLN A 565 5.09 -24.48 -7.01
CA GLN A 565 6.14 -24.76 -6.02
C GLN A 565 6.05 -23.95 -4.72
N ASN A 566 5.04 -23.10 -4.55
CA ASN A 566 4.75 -22.36 -3.34
C ASN A 566 3.35 -22.69 -2.82
N LYS A 567 3.04 -22.20 -1.62
CA LYS A 567 1.68 -22.27 -1.07
C LYS A 567 0.81 -21.18 -1.72
N ASP A 568 -0.46 -21.51 -1.96
CA ASP A 568 -1.46 -20.53 -2.33
C ASP A 568 -1.59 -19.46 -1.24
N ILE A 569 -1.78 -18.20 -1.67
CA ILE A 569 -1.81 -17.05 -0.76
C ILE A 569 -3.08 -16.24 -0.99
N PHE A 570 -3.78 -15.99 0.11
CA PHE A 570 -4.90 -15.07 0.16
C PHE A 570 -4.45 -13.74 0.77
N THR A 571 -4.73 -12.64 0.07
CA THR A 571 -4.46 -11.29 0.55
C THR A 571 -5.72 -10.44 0.56
N TYR A 572 -5.72 -9.42 1.41
CA TYR A 572 -6.86 -8.54 1.58
C TYR A 572 -6.44 -7.14 1.98
N ASN A 573 -7.31 -6.17 1.70
CA ASN A 573 -7.17 -4.77 2.04
C ASN A 573 -8.52 -4.22 2.49
N LEU A 574 -8.51 -3.46 3.59
CA LEU A 574 -9.63 -2.69 4.10
C LEU A 574 -9.19 -1.24 4.22
N GLY A 575 -9.93 -0.34 3.59
CA GLY A 575 -9.62 1.08 3.54
C GLY A 575 -10.79 1.95 3.91
N PHE A 576 -10.51 3.09 4.53
CA PHE A 576 -11.49 4.11 4.85
C PHE A 576 -10.91 5.48 4.49
N ALA A 577 -11.61 6.24 3.66
CA ALA A 577 -11.36 7.66 3.43
C ALA A 577 -12.60 8.47 3.83
N TYR A 578 -12.40 9.53 4.62
CA TYR A 578 -13.45 10.40 5.11
C TYR A 578 -13.08 11.88 4.91
N LEU A 579 -13.86 12.60 4.10
CA LEU A 579 -13.74 14.04 3.92
C LEU A 579 -14.37 14.76 5.11
N LEU A 580 -13.54 15.18 6.07
CA LEU A 580 -13.99 15.99 7.20
C LEU A 580 -14.46 17.38 6.72
N LYS A 581 -13.78 17.89 5.69
CA LYS A 581 -14.14 19.05 4.86
C LYS A 581 -13.75 18.73 3.41
N GLU A 582 -14.16 19.56 2.46
CA GLU A 582 -13.74 19.43 1.04
C GLU A 582 -12.22 19.49 0.88
N ASP A 583 -11.53 20.24 1.74
CA ASP A 583 -10.09 20.43 1.74
C ASP A 583 -9.33 19.52 2.72
N LEU A 584 -10.01 18.69 3.53
CA LEU A 584 -9.38 17.87 4.57
C LEU A 584 -9.93 16.45 4.61
N LYS A 585 -9.09 15.50 4.19
CA LYS A 585 -9.35 14.07 4.19
C LYS A 585 -8.67 13.39 5.37
N LEU A 586 -9.39 12.55 6.09
CA LEU A 586 -8.84 11.55 7.01
C LEU A 586 -8.85 10.20 6.31
N ARG A 587 -7.78 9.43 6.47
CA ARG A 587 -7.66 8.11 5.84
C ARG A 587 -7.06 7.07 6.76
N SER A 588 -7.49 5.83 6.60
CA SER A 588 -6.89 4.67 7.24
C SER A 588 -6.91 3.45 6.32
N SER A 589 -5.91 2.59 6.47
CA SER A 589 -5.84 1.34 5.72
C SER A 589 -5.28 0.21 6.58
N PHE A 590 -5.81 -0.99 6.35
CA PHE A 590 -5.33 -2.25 6.89
C PHE A 590 -5.14 -3.24 5.74
N SER A 591 -3.97 -3.83 5.62
CA SER A 591 -3.70 -4.77 4.53
C SER A 591 -2.78 -5.90 4.95
N PHE A 592 -3.00 -7.05 4.30
CA PHE A 592 -2.08 -8.18 4.32
C PHE A 592 -1.28 -8.21 3.02
N SER A 593 0.01 -8.42 3.11
CA SER A 593 0.93 -8.43 1.96
C SER A 593 1.95 -9.54 2.09
N TYR A 594 2.52 -9.94 0.96
CA TYR A 594 3.47 -11.04 0.91
C TYR A 594 4.49 -10.85 -0.20
N ARG A 595 5.60 -11.58 -0.08
CA ARG A 595 6.64 -11.71 -1.09
C ARG A 595 7.05 -13.17 -1.19
N ILE A 596 7.31 -13.62 -2.40
CA ILE A 596 7.89 -14.94 -2.68
C ILE A 596 9.42 -14.82 -2.82
N PRO A 597 10.19 -15.82 -2.37
CA PRO A 597 11.64 -15.77 -2.48
C PRO A 597 12.10 -15.72 -3.95
N SER A 598 13.21 -15.03 -4.22
CA SER A 598 13.85 -15.00 -5.55
C SER A 598 14.61 -16.31 -5.81
N PHE A 599 14.93 -16.59 -7.07
CA PHE A 599 15.70 -17.79 -7.42
C PHE A 599 17.11 -17.79 -6.83
N THR A 600 17.69 -16.60 -6.59
CA THR A 600 18.96 -16.48 -5.87
C THR A 600 18.82 -16.89 -4.41
N GLU A 601 17.77 -16.46 -3.73
CA GLU A 601 17.51 -16.86 -2.33
C GLU A 601 17.30 -18.38 -2.20
N PHE A 602 16.65 -19.02 -3.18
CA PHE A 602 16.45 -20.46 -3.19
C PHE A 602 17.72 -21.26 -3.54
N TYR A 603 18.45 -20.87 -4.58
CA TYR A 603 19.38 -21.78 -5.27
C TYR A 603 20.83 -21.29 -5.38
N TYR A 604 21.18 -20.10 -4.87
CA TYR A 604 22.56 -19.62 -4.99
C TYR A 604 23.56 -20.56 -4.33
N ASP A 605 24.64 -20.91 -5.02
CA ASP A 605 25.64 -21.83 -4.49
C ASP A 605 27.07 -21.35 -4.74
N SER A 606 27.79 -21.07 -3.65
CA SER A 606 29.20 -20.72 -3.65
C SER A 606 29.90 -21.21 -2.37
N PRO A 607 31.24 -21.19 -2.28
CA PRO A 607 31.95 -21.61 -1.08
C PRO A 607 31.59 -20.83 0.20
N THR A 608 31.15 -19.57 0.08
CA THR A 608 30.90 -18.68 1.23
C THR A 608 29.46 -18.20 1.35
N ILE A 609 28.65 -18.30 0.30
CA ILE A 609 27.25 -17.88 0.26
C ILE A 609 26.37 -19.01 -0.29
N LYS A 610 25.29 -19.35 0.42
CA LYS A 610 24.37 -20.44 0.09
C LYS A 610 22.90 -19.99 0.12
N GLY A 611 22.13 -20.38 -0.88
CA GLY A 611 20.67 -20.28 -0.89
C GLY A 611 20.03 -21.32 0.04
N ASN A 612 18.71 -21.32 0.08
CA ASN A 612 17.93 -22.22 0.90
C ASN A 612 16.61 -22.61 0.20
N PRO A 613 16.50 -23.84 -0.33
CA PRO A 613 15.28 -24.34 -0.98
C PRO A 613 14.05 -24.42 -0.07
N SER A 614 14.25 -24.39 1.26
CA SER A 614 13.17 -24.53 2.25
C SER A 614 12.55 -23.20 2.68
N LEU A 615 12.91 -22.08 2.03
CA LEU A 615 12.38 -20.75 2.37
C LEU A 615 10.87 -20.68 2.17
N SER A 616 10.19 -20.07 3.13
CA SER A 616 8.78 -19.74 3.03
C SER A 616 8.58 -18.30 2.51
N PRO A 617 7.43 -17.99 1.89
CA PRO A 617 7.07 -16.62 1.53
C PRO A 617 7.01 -15.71 2.76
N GLU A 618 7.58 -14.51 2.64
CA GLU A 618 7.48 -13.47 3.65
C GLU A 618 6.04 -12.96 3.73
N LYS A 619 5.59 -12.56 4.93
CA LYS A 619 4.24 -12.03 5.16
C LYS A 619 4.28 -10.75 5.99
N ALA A 620 3.39 -9.81 5.71
CA ALA A 620 3.25 -8.58 6.47
C ALA A 620 1.79 -8.17 6.69
N TYR A 621 1.51 -7.72 7.91
CA TYR A 621 0.30 -6.96 8.23
C TYR A 621 0.67 -5.48 8.34
N ASN A 622 -0.02 -4.65 7.57
CA ASN A 622 0.22 -3.22 7.49
C ASN A 622 -1.00 -2.45 8.00
N ILE A 623 -0.78 -1.49 8.89
CA ILE A 623 -1.78 -0.53 9.37
C ILE A 623 -1.25 0.88 9.11
N SER A 624 -2.08 1.76 8.57
CA SER A 624 -1.77 3.18 8.41
C SER A 624 -2.95 4.06 8.78
N VAL A 625 -2.67 5.20 9.40
CA VAL A 625 -3.66 6.27 9.65
C VAL A 625 -3.01 7.59 9.25
N GLY A 626 -3.73 8.42 8.53
CA GLY A 626 -3.20 9.69 8.05
C GLY A 626 -4.28 10.71 7.71
N PHE A 627 -3.82 11.88 7.30
CA PHE A 627 -4.66 12.94 6.79
C PHE A 627 -4.00 13.58 5.57
N ASP A 628 -4.82 14.11 4.68
CA ASP A 628 -4.38 14.92 3.55
C ASP A 628 -5.19 16.22 3.53
N TYR A 629 -4.49 17.34 3.41
CA TYR A 629 -5.04 18.68 3.37
C TYR A 629 -4.69 19.35 2.04
N TYR A 630 -5.70 19.80 1.31
CA TYR A 630 -5.57 20.43 0.00
C TYR A 630 -6.39 21.72 -0.01
N LYS A 631 -5.73 22.88 0.14
CA LYS A 631 -6.40 24.17 0.01
C LYS A 631 -5.56 25.17 -0.75
N ASN A 632 -6.17 25.73 -1.81
CA ASN A 632 -5.58 26.75 -2.66
C ASN A 632 -4.23 26.27 -3.24
N LYS A 633 -3.13 26.79 -2.68
CA LYS A 633 -1.75 26.55 -3.12
C LYS A 633 -0.95 25.75 -2.08
N ILE A 634 -1.61 25.13 -1.10
CA ILE A 634 -0.99 24.41 0.00
C ILE A 634 -1.52 22.97 -0.01
N ASN A 635 -0.58 22.04 -0.14
CA ASN A 635 -0.82 20.61 0.01
C ASN A 635 -0.01 20.12 1.21
N PHE A 636 -0.66 19.47 2.17
CA PHE A 636 0.00 18.94 3.35
C PHE A 636 -0.58 17.57 3.70
N SER A 637 0.28 16.58 3.91
CA SER A 637 -0.14 15.22 4.27
C SER A 637 0.74 14.65 5.37
N GLY A 638 0.14 13.83 6.21
CA GLY A 638 0.87 13.08 7.24
C GLY A 638 0.30 11.69 7.43
N THR A 639 1.18 10.69 7.58
CA THR A 639 0.78 9.30 7.80
C THR A 639 1.59 8.68 8.93
N GLY A 640 0.92 8.16 9.96
CA GLY A 640 1.52 7.21 10.91
C GLY A 640 1.26 5.77 10.44
N PHE A 641 2.23 4.88 10.56
CA PHE A 641 2.09 3.49 10.14
C PHE A 641 2.83 2.49 11.02
N TYR A 642 2.33 1.26 10.98
CA TYR A 642 2.89 0.10 11.64
C TYR A 642 2.87 -1.10 10.68
N ARG A 643 3.98 -1.83 10.60
CA ARG A 643 4.12 -3.06 9.83
C ARG A 643 4.63 -4.17 10.73
N TYR A 644 3.89 -5.26 10.79
CA TYR A 644 4.30 -6.51 11.43
C TYR A 644 4.68 -7.52 10.35
N GLY A 645 5.97 -7.74 10.16
CA GLY A 645 6.53 -8.72 9.25
C GLY A 645 6.81 -10.06 9.94
N LYS A 646 6.51 -11.16 9.25
CA LYS A 646 6.77 -12.54 9.66
C LYS A 646 7.47 -13.29 8.54
N ASP A 647 8.34 -14.23 8.92
CA ASP A 647 9.10 -15.08 8.01
C ASP A 647 9.95 -14.25 7.03
N ILE A 648 10.49 -13.11 7.48
CA ILE A 648 11.30 -12.20 6.66
C ILE A 648 12.57 -12.93 6.23
N ILE A 649 12.98 -12.81 4.98
CA ILE A 649 14.16 -13.52 4.46
C ILE A 649 15.34 -12.56 4.54
N ASP A 650 16.44 -13.07 5.10
CA ASP A 650 17.71 -12.37 5.14
C ASP A 650 18.87 -13.34 4.98
N TRP A 651 20.05 -12.79 4.70
CA TRP A 651 21.29 -13.54 4.56
C TRP A 651 22.03 -13.51 5.89
N ILE A 652 21.94 -14.60 6.65
CA ILE A 652 22.48 -14.72 8.01
C ILE A 652 23.85 -15.37 7.96
N LYS A 653 24.85 -14.72 8.59
CA LYS A 653 26.19 -15.29 8.74
C LYS A 653 26.20 -16.34 9.85
N LYS A 654 26.57 -17.57 9.53
CA LYS A 654 26.81 -18.67 10.47
C LYS A 654 28.22 -19.23 10.22
N GLU A 655 29.11 -19.05 11.18
CA GLU A 655 30.53 -19.42 11.05
C GLU A 655 31.17 -18.74 9.81
N ASN A 656 31.58 -19.54 8.82
CA ASN A 656 32.23 -19.09 7.59
C ASN A 656 31.28 -19.00 6.38
N ILE A 657 29.99 -19.33 6.56
CA ILE A 657 29.00 -19.36 5.47
C ILE A 657 27.90 -18.33 5.76
N ILE A 658 27.48 -17.62 4.73
CA ILE A 658 26.29 -16.76 4.74
C ILE A 658 25.16 -17.53 4.06
N GLN A 659 24.04 -17.74 4.74
CA GLN A 659 22.92 -18.49 4.18
C GLN A 659 21.61 -17.70 4.22
N ALA A 660 20.80 -17.81 3.16
CA ALA A 660 19.44 -17.27 3.14
C ALA A 660 18.54 -18.01 4.15
N GLN A 661 17.86 -17.28 5.03
CA GLN A 661 17.03 -17.83 6.10
C GLN A 661 15.81 -16.94 6.38
N ASN A 662 14.68 -17.56 6.74
CA ASN A 662 13.55 -16.84 7.33
C ASN A 662 13.89 -16.44 8.79
N ILE A 663 14.01 -15.15 9.08
CA ILE A 663 13.95 -14.58 10.42
C ILE A 663 12.49 -14.44 10.87
N GLU A 664 12.24 -14.63 12.16
CA GLU A 664 10.88 -14.90 12.63
C GLU A 664 9.96 -13.68 12.59
N ILE A 665 10.38 -12.53 13.13
CA ILE A 665 9.54 -11.33 13.26
C ILE A 665 10.37 -10.06 13.02
N LEU A 666 9.83 -9.13 12.22
CA LEU A 666 10.33 -7.75 12.06
C LEU A 666 9.19 -6.75 12.19
N LYS A 667 9.26 -5.90 13.21
CA LYS A 667 8.28 -4.83 13.44
C LYS A 667 8.86 -3.51 12.95
N THR A 668 8.11 -2.77 12.12
CA THR A 668 8.47 -1.41 11.69
C THR A 668 7.39 -0.44 12.14
N VAL A 669 7.77 0.64 12.81
CA VAL A 669 6.90 1.78 13.12
C VAL A 669 7.50 3.05 12.53
N GLY A 670 6.67 3.94 12.02
CA GLY A 670 7.17 5.17 11.43
C GLY A 670 6.07 6.17 11.14
N PHE A 671 6.49 7.35 10.70
CA PHE A 671 5.58 8.35 10.16
C PHE A 671 6.22 9.10 8.99
N THR A 672 5.37 9.59 8.11
CA THR A 672 5.69 10.44 6.95
C THR A 672 5.00 11.79 7.11
N LEU A 673 5.67 12.86 6.69
CA LEU A 673 5.12 14.21 6.58
C LEU A 673 5.55 14.80 5.25
N ASP A 674 4.60 15.35 4.50
CA ASP A 674 4.86 15.95 3.19
C ASP A 674 4.12 17.26 3.07
N SER A 675 4.77 18.24 2.48
CA SER A 675 4.22 19.56 2.24
C SER A 675 4.69 20.08 0.89
N ASN A 676 3.79 20.65 0.10
CA ASN A 676 4.11 21.44 -1.08
C ASN A 676 3.32 22.74 -1.01
N ILE A 677 4.02 23.87 -1.13
CA ILE A 677 3.43 25.19 -1.11
C ILE A 677 3.79 25.90 -2.41
N ILE A 678 2.80 26.43 -3.12
CA ILE A 678 2.99 27.15 -4.37
C ILE A 678 2.84 28.65 -4.09
N PHE A 679 3.93 29.40 -4.15
CA PHE A 679 3.90 30.86 -4.24
C PHE A 679 4.03 31.31 -5.70
N LYS A 680 3.90 32.60 -5.97
CA LYS A 680 3.93 33.15 -7.35
C LYS A 680 5.22 32.79 -8.11
N ASN A 681 6.37 32.97 -7.46
CA ASN A 681 7.70 32.74 -8.06
C ASN A 681 8.51 31.67 -7.34
N PHE A 682 7.94 31.01 -6.33
CA PHE A 682 8.67 30.15 -5.40
C PHE A 682 7.79 28.94 -5.06
N LYS A 683 8.29 27.72 -5.24
CA LYS A 683 7.58 26.48 -4.90
C LYS A 683 8.47 25.63 -3.98
N PRO A 684 8.42 25.80 -2.65
CA PRO A 684 9.08 24.90 -1.73
C PRO A 684 8.26 23.62 -1.52
N PHE A 685 8.96 22.50 -1.36
CA PHE A 685 8.39 21.29 -0.82
C PHE A 685 9.28 20.70 0.28
N ILE A 686 8.64 20.06 1.24
CA ILE A 686 9.27 19.36 2.35
C ILE A 686 8.74 17.95 2.37
N SER A 687 9.62 16.98 2.57
CA SER A 687 9.27 15.59 2.79
C SER A 687 10.12 15.03 3.92
N TYR A 688 9.49 14.41 4.92
CA TYR A 688 10.18 13.84 6.07
C TYR A 688 9.65 12.46 6.40
N THR A 689 10.55 11.54 6.72
CA THR A 689 10.20 10.18 7.17
C THR A 689 11.05 9.78 8.36
N TYR A 690 10.38 9.29 9.39
CA TYR A 690 11.00 8.63 10.53
C TYR A 690 10.65 7.14 10.54
N LEU A 691 11.65 6.28 10.76
CA LEU A 691 11.49 4.84 10.85
C LEU A 691 12.16 4.27 12.09
N ASN A 692 11.54 3.25 12.70
CA ASN A 692 12.17 2.42 13.71
C ASN A 692 11.81 0.94 13.50
N GLN A 693 12.83 0.09 13.37
CA GLN A 693 12.68 -1.35 13.21
C GLN A 693 13.13 -2.11 14.46
N ILE A 694 12.37 -3.15 14.82
CA ILE A 694 12.61 -4.00 16.00
C ILE A 694 12.49 -5.48 15.57
N ALA A 695 13.52 -6.27 15.87
CA ALA A 695 13.63 -7.70 15.58
C ALA A 695 14.71 -8.35 16.47
N GLU A 696 14.57 -9.65 16.77
CA GLU A 696 15.49 -10.36 17.69
C GLU A 696 16.88 -10.63 17.07
N LYS A 697 16.97 -10.90 15.76
CA LYS A 697 18.21 -11.23 15.04
C LYS A 697 18.78 -10.10 14.17
N LEU A 698 18.41 -8.84 14.46
CA LEU A 698 18.89 -7.67 13.71
C LEU A 698 20.43 -7.57 13.58
N PRO A 699 21.25 -7.83 14.62
CA PRO A 699 22.70 -7.64 14.53
C PRO A 699 23.41 -8.60 13.55
N SER A 700 22.83 -9.76 13.27
CA SER A 700 23.39 -10.78 12.37
C SER A 700 22.84 -10.71 10.94
N ALA A 701 21.85 -9.85 10.69
CA ALA A 701 21.18 -9.69 9.41
C ALA A 701 22.01 -8.84 8.43
N ARG A 702 21.97 -9.18 7.14
CA ARG A 702 22.72 -8.44 6.10
C ARG A 702 21.93 -7.22 5.61
N TYR A 703 20.62 -7.37 5.44
CA TYR A 703 19.76 -6.32 4.88
C TYR A 703 18.85 -5.68 5.94
N SER A 704 18.23 -6.47 6.80
CA SER A 704 17.40 -5.99 7.89
C SER A 704 18.25 -5.14 8.85
N GLY A 705 17.77 -3.95 9.20
CA GLY A 705 18.53 -2.98 9.99
C GLY A 705 19.33 -1.95 9.17
N SER A 706 19.46 -2.13 7.85
CA SER A 706 20.01 -1.10 6.95
C SER A 706 18.90 -0.23 6.38
N TYR A 707 18.42 0.73 7.17
CA TYR A 707 17.36 1.67 6.77
C TYR A 707 17.67 3.09 7.25
N LEU A 708 17.11 4.08 6.54
CA LEU A 708 17.12 5.48 6.96
C LEU A 708 16.17 5.66 8.14
N ARG A 709 16.72 5.91 9.33
CA ARG A 709 15.93 6.24 10.52
C ARG A 709 15.34 7.63 10.39
N HIS A 710 16.11 8.59 9.89
CA HIS A 710 15.63 9.92 9.53
C HIS A 710 15.97 10.19 8.06
N ASN A 711 14.99 10.60 7.28
CA ASN A 711 15.19 11.12 5.93
C ASN A 711 14.40 12.42 5.80
N PHE A 712 15.09 13.54 5.62
CA PHE A 712 14.50 14.86 5.44
C PHE A 712 14.94 15.43 4.09
N ILE A 713 13.97 15.88 3.31
CA ILE A 713 14.17 16.50 2.00
C ILE A 713 13.50 17.87 2.03
N LEU A 714 14.26 18.89 1.64
CA LEU A 714 13.76 20.22 1.31
C LEU A 714 14.12 20.49 -0.15
N GLY A 715 13.13 20.78 -0.98
CA GLY A 715 13.35 21.20 -2.36
C GLY A 715 12.70 22.54 -2.65
N ILE A 716 13.30 23.29 -3.56
CA ILE A 716 12.92 24.65 -3.93
C ILE A 716 12.97 24.78 -5.44
N ILE A 717 11.88 25.27 -6.04
CA ILE A 717 11.85 25.83 -7.39
C ILE A 717 11.68 27.35 -7.26
N TYR A 718 12.56 28.14 -7.85
CA TYR A 718 12.49 29.59 -7.84
C TYR A 718 12.60 30.18 -9.25
N ASN A 719 11.55 30.87 -9.69
CA ASN A 719 11.50 31.56 -10.97
C ASN A 719 12.08 32.97 -10.81
N LEU A 720 13.23 33.20 -11.45
CA LEU A 720 13.97 34.45 -11.44
C LEU A 720 13.57 35.32 -12.67
N PRO A 721 13.84 36.65 -12.62
CA PRO A 721 13.69 37.51 -13.79
C PRO A 721 14.48 37.03 -15.01
N TRP A 722 14.11 37.51 -16.20
CA TRP A 722 14.77 37.18 -17.47
C TRP A 722 14.79 35.67 -17.82
N HIS A 723 13.73 34.96 -17.47
CA HIS A 723 13.52 33.53 -17.77
C HIS A 723 14.58 32.59 -17.20
N TRP A 724 15.15 32.96 -16.05
CA TRP A 724 15.98 32.07 -15.24
C TRP A 724 15.10 31.25 -14.28
N GLU A 725 15.44 29.99 -14.08
CA GLU A 725 14.81 29.12 -13.09
C GLU A 725 15.92 28.46 -12.26
N PHE A 726 15.79 28.55 -10.94
CA PHE A 726 16.71 27.96 -9.97
C PHE A 726 16.04 26.81 -9.23
N PHE A 727 16.79 25.73 -9.07
CA PHE A 727 16.38 24.53 -8.35
C PHE A 727 17.43 24.26 -7.28
N GLY A 728 16.98 24.04 -6.05
CA GLY A 728 17.84 23.64 -4.95
C GLY A 728 17.20 22.53 -4.16
N SER A 729 17.99 21.53 -3.78
CA SER A 729 17.54 20.48 -2.86
C SER A 729 18.57 20.23 -1.76
N LEU A 730 18.09 20.08 -0.53
CA LEU A 730 18.83 19.62 0.63
C LEU A 730 18.24 18.28 1.06
N ASN A 731 19.08 17.27 1.24
CA ASN A 731 18.67 15.98 1.76
C ASN A 731 19.54 15.58 2.95
N TYR A 732 18.96 15.63 4.15
CA TYR A 732 19.54 15.08 5.37
C TYR A 732 19.12 13.62 5.54
N ARG A 733 20.11 12.75 5.73
CA ARG A 733 19.92 11.31 5.89
C ARG A 733 20.66 10.82 7.12
N GLU A 734 19.96 10.02 7.93
CA GLU A 734 20.55 9.34 9.08
C GLU A 734 20.15 7.86 9.05
N TYR A 735 21.11 7.00 8.72
CA TYR A 735 20.90 5.55 8.81
C TYR A 735 20.97 5.10 10.26
N TYR A 736 20.21 4.05 10.59
CA TYR A 736 20.28 3.44 11.91
C TYR A 736 21.73 2.98 12.23
N LYS A 737 22.32 3.56 13.29
CA LYS A 737 23.69 3.28 13.75
C LYS A 737 24.80 3.56 12.73
N ARG A 738 24.62 4.57 11.87
CA ARG A 738 25.70 5.08 10.99
C ARG A 738 25.75 6.61 11.03
N ASP A 739 26.73 7.15 10.34
CA ASP A 739 26.94 8.59 10.24
C ASP A 739 25.81 9.29 9.48
N LYS A 740 25.66 10.57 9.79
CA LYS A 740 24.72 11.49 9.16
C LYS A 740 25.30 11.94 7.83
N ILE A 741 24.44 12.10 6.83
CA ILE A 741 24.82 12.51 5.48
C ILE A 741 24.01 13.75 5.11
N PHE A 742 24.70 14.77 4.60
CA PHE A 742 24.09 16.03 4.14
C PHE A 742 24.39 16.25 2.66
N LEU A 743 23.38 16.06 1.81
CA LEU A 743 23.51 16.26 0.37
C LEU A 743 22.83 17.55 -0.06
N VAL A 744 23.55 18.38 -0.81
CA VAL A 744 23.02 19.61 -1.41
C VAL A 744 23.23 19.55 -2.92
N ASP A 745 22.15 19.68 -3.67
CA ASP A 745 22.19 19.73 -5.13
C ASP A 745 21.55 21.02 -5.62
N LEU A 746 22.18 21.62 -6.64
CA LEU A 746 21.75 22.87 -7.25
C LEU A 746 21.64 22.71 -8.77
N LYS A 747 20.67 23.39 -9.37
CA LYS A 747 20.58 23.53 -10.83
C LYS A 747 20.05 24.92 -11.15
N ILE A 748 20.63 25.55 -12.16
CA ILE A 748 20.14 26.82 -12.70
C ILE A 748 19.97 26.64 -14.21
N LYS A 749 18.80 27.04 -14.73
CA LYS A 749 18.49 26.95 -16.15
C LYS A 749 17.98 28.27 -16.69
N LYS A 750 18.26 28.52 -17.96
CA LYS A 750 17.81 29.68 -18.73
C LYS A 750 17.14 29.23 -20.01
N LYS A 751 15.94 29.74 -20.25
CA LYS A 751 15.22 29.54 -21.52
C LYS A 751 15.53 30.71 -22.46
N PHE A 752 15.96 30.39 -23.68
CA PHE A 752 16.20 31.33 -24.77
C PHE A 752 15.14 31.12 -25.86
N GLY A 753 14.22 32.08 -25.96
CA GLY A 753 13.05 31.92 -26.83
C GLY A 753 12.18 30.74 -26.38
N LYS A 754 11.57 30.04 -27.34
CA LYS A 754 10.68 28.90 -27.05
C LYS A 754 11.38 27.54 -27.07
N ASN A 755 12.57 27.45 -27.68
CA ASN A 755 13.09 26.18 -28.17
C ASN A 755 14.44 25.79 -27.58
N LEU A 756 15.19 26.72 -26.98
CA LEU A 756 16.53 26.47 -26.47
C LEU A 756 16.58 26.67 -24.96
N THR A 757 17.10 25.69 -24.22
CA THR A 757 17.34 25.79 -22.79
C THR A 757 18.79 25.42 -22.49
N TYR A 758 19.46 26.26 -21.71
CA TYR A 758 20.78 25.94 -21.13
C TYR A 758 20.61 25.70 -19.64
N SER A 759 21.28 24.71 -19.08
CA SER A 759 21.38 24.61 -17.63
C SER A 759 22.75 24.18 -17.15
N PHE A 760 23.04 24.59 -15.92
CA PHE A 760 24.21 24.21 -15.16
C PHE A 760 23.73 23.55 -13.87
N TRP A 761 24.34 22.44 -13.50
CA TRP A 761 23.96 21.69 -12.32
C TRP A 761 25.18 21.23 -11.52
N ILE A 762 24.98 21.11 -10.21
CA ILE A 762 25.93 20.56 -9.26
C ILE A 762 25.18 19.54 -8.39
N LYS A 763 25.71 18.33 -8.30
CA LYS A 763 25.26 17.29 -7.37
C LYS A 763 26.31 17.10 -6.28
N ASN A 764 25.87 16.89 -5.04
CA ASN A 764 26.74 16.80 -3.87
C ASN A 764 27.68 18.03 -3.76
N LEU A 765 27.10 19.23 -3.74
CA LEU A 765 27.81 20.52 -3.68
C LEU A 765 28.83 20.60 -2.54
N LEU A 766 28.54 19.96 -1.40
CA LEU A 766 29.43 19.98 -0.23
C LEU A 766 30.59 18.98 -0.33
N ASP A 767 30.64 18.17 -1.40
CA ASP A 767 31.60 17.09 -1.59
C ASP A 767 31.65 16.12 -0.39
N GLU A 768 30.46 15.79 0.14
CA GLU A 768 30.31 14.87 1.26
C GLU A 768 30.86 13.49 0.87
N ASP A 769 31.73 12.89 1.68
CA ASP A 769 32.20 11.50 1.50
C ASP A 769 31.29 10.55 2.28
N TYR A 770 30.57 9.68 1.57
CA TYR A 770 29.56 8.83 2.19
C TYR A 770 29.44 7.47 1.50
N LYS A 771 28.67 6.57 2.15
CA LYS A 771 28.36 5.22 1.66
C LYS A 771 26.87 4.92 1.88
N GLU A 772 26.17 4.55 0.81
CA GLU A 772 24.76 4.11 0.90
C GLU A 772 24.65 2.60 1.19
N ILE A 773 25.52 1.80 0.56
CA ILE A 773 25.47 0.33 0.58
C ILE A 773 26.82 -0.23 1.01
N GLY A 774 26.87 -0.88 2.18
CA GLY A 774 28.09 -1.54 2.67
C GLY A 774 29.35 -0.66 2.55
N GLU A 775 30.36 -1.17 1.87
CA GLU A 775 31.64 -0.50 1.61
C GLU A 775 31.71 0.22 0.25
N VAL A 776 30.58 0.34 -0.46
CA VAL A 776 30.50 1.00 -1.77
C VAL A 776 30.63 2.51 -1.57
N LYS A 777 31.77 3.07 -1.99
CA LYS A 777 31.96 4.53 -2.02
C LYS A 777 30.91 5.18 -2.93
N ALA A 778 30.22 6.18 -2.39
CA ALA A 778 29.24 6.96 -3.15
C ALA A 778 29.95 8.00 -4.05
N PRO A 779 29.24 8.57 -5.03
CA PRO A 779 29.81 9.59 -5.90
C PRO A 779 30.18 10.87 -5.12
N PRO A 780 31.35 11.47 -5.40
CA PRO A 780 31.76 12.78 -4.85
C PRO A 780 30.92 13.92 -5.47
N GLN A 781 31.40 15.16 -5.45
CA GLN A 781 30.79 16.26 -6.19
C GLN A 781 30.82 16.00 -7.72
N TRP A 782 29.69 16.25 -8.38
CA TRP A 782 29.59 16.25 -9.85
C TRP A 782 29.06 17.58 -10.34
N ILE A 783 29.69 18.12 -11.37
CA ILE A 783 29.30 19.38 -12.00
C ILE A 783 29.08 19.08 -13.48
N GLY A 784 28.04 19.68 -14.06
CA GLY A 784 27.84 19.57 -15.50
C GLY A 784 26.99 20.68 -16.08
N ILE A 785 26.98 20.68 -17.41
CA ILE A 785 26.22 21.61 -18.24
C ILE A 785 25.37 20.79 -19.21
N ASN A 786 24.17 21.30 -19.51
CA ASN A 786 23.35 20.73 -20.57
C ASN A 786 22.77 21.79 -21.49
N LEU A 787 22.54 21.35 -22.71
CA LEU A 787 21.86 22.07 -23.76
C LEU A 787 20.65 21.23 -24.19
N GLU A 788 19.46 21.80 -24.09
CA GLU A 788 18.22 21.19 -24.53
C GLU A 788 17.62 22.00 -25.67
N ILE A 789 17.24 21.31 -26.74
CA ILE A 789 16.52 21.85 -27.90
C ILE A 789 15.16 21.15 -27.99
N ARG A 790 14.08 21.92 -28.07
CA ARG A 790 12.71 21.42 -28.27
C ARG A 790 12.02 22.13 -29.44
N PHE A 791 11.32 21.38 -30.27
CA PHE A 791 10.51 21.88 -31.40
C PHE A 791 9.19 21.15 -31.53
#